data_AF-A0A6A6PK05-F1
#
_entry.id   AF-A0A6A6PK05-F1
#
_cell.length_a   1.000
_cell.length_b   1.000
_cell.length_c   1.000
_cell.angle_alpha   90.00
_cell.angle_beta   90.00
_cell.angle_gamma   90.00
#
_symmetry.space_group_name_H-M   'P 1'
#
loop_
_entity.id
_entity.type
_entity.pdbx_description
1 polymer ?
#
loop_
_entity_poly.entity_id
_entity_poly.type
_entity_poly.pdbx_seq_one_letter_code
_entity_poly.pdbx_strand_id
1 'polypeptide(L)'
;MELPSARPYTFRFTPESTAFIIIDMQRDFLDPNGFGAIQCGNDDVFREVRSIVPKTQAVLEACRKLGLYVVHTREGHQPNLSDLPPSKRLRQISAPNGHHTIGIGDEGPMGRLLVRGEYGHDIIDELRPVPGEVVIDKPGKGSFWDTTLHRALLARGITHLIVAGVTTECCVNTTFREAADRGFECCVLNDCTSGFDASFYTSALDMLCSYDGLFGYVGTSDEVLQQMAPAAQLATPPTTPPGFQGDISLAGLQRQYSARLTSPTEVIKGLSLRIAEYQQADPAVWIHLESPETLLHSAKALEERFHGKPLPPLYGVPFAVKDNIDVGGIKTTVACEEYAYTPERSARVVDAMIAAGGIFIGKTNLDQLATGLSGCRSPHGSPHSVFSPNHISGGSSSGSAVAVAAGLVSFAVSTDTAGSGRVPAMFNGVTGYKPTRGTLSAQGLVPACKSLDTITIIAPTVEEARKVWLVADEGPDPADPYAKTQQSLALWHVDFRGPKAGGFNFGVPPQSALQACTPAFQQGFTSAIARLERAGGTRVEIDWTPFQAGNDLLYEGALVQERIASIGATFIKENLSTFDPAVSSIFSAALAKEVTAPDVFRDLHLQAESTRYAAAIFRDEIDVLLVPTTTCHPTFEEMRADPIALNSRLGAFTHFGNVLDLCGLAVPAGTYVSEGGGGETLPFGVTLLGASGRDGRVFDIAREFERTK
;
A
#
# COMPACT_ATOMS: atom_id res chain seq x y z
N MET A 1 3.35 -19.73 -15.49
CA MET A 1 4.23 -19.60 -16.68
C MET A 1 5.50 -20.36 -16.41
N GLU A 2 6.23 -20.77 -17.46
CA GLU A 2 7.46 -21.53 -17.31
C GLU A 2 8.47 -21.22 -18.42
N LEU A 3 9.76 -21.34 -18.11
CA LEU A 3 10.88 -21.29 -19.06
C LEU A 3 11.54 -22.68 -19.09
N PRO A 4 11.06 -23.60 -19.95
CA PRO A 4 11.51 -24.99 -19.97
C PRO A 4 13.01 -25.17 -20.19
N SER A 5 13.62 -24.33 -21.02
CA SER A 5 15.04 -24.40 -21.39
C SER A 5 15.99 -23.75 -20.38
N ALA A 6 15.46 -23.13 -19.32
CA ALA A 6 16.28 -22.53 -18.28
C ALA A 6 17.25 -23.56 -17.67
N ARG A 7 18.48 -23.12 -17.40
CA ARG A 7 19.48 -23.88 -16.65
C ARG A 7 19.42 -23.47 -15.18
N PRO A 8 19.61 -24.41 -14.24
CA PRO A 8 19.92 -25.84 -14.44
C PRO A 8 18.71 -26.71 -14.84
N TYR A 9 17.49 -26.23 -14.60
CA TYR A 9 16.22 -26.86 -14.97
C TYR A 9 15.13 -25.79 -15.12
N THR A 10 13.92 -26.21 -15.48
CA THR A 10 12.79 -25.33 -15.77
C THR A 10 12.52 -24.31 -14.65
N PHE A 11 12.52 -23.02 -15.02
CA PHE A 11 12.10 -21.94 -14.13
C PHE A 11 10.58 -21.74 -14.22
N ARG A 12 9.88 -21.71 -13.08
CA ARG A 12 8.42 -21.54 -13.01
C ARG A 12 8.10 -20.24 -12.29
N PHE A 13 7.13 -19.48 -12.79
CA PHE A 13 6.76 -18.20 -12.18
C PHE A 13 5.29 -17.82 -12.47
N THR A 14 4.78 -16.87 -11.71
CA THR A 14 3.43 -16.29 -11.84
C THR A 14 3.50 -14.77 -11.97
N PRO A 15 2.86 -14.16 -12.98
CA PRO A 15 2.94 -12.72 -13.23
C PRO A 15 2.71 -11.83 -11.99
N GLU A 16 1.72 -12.18 -11.17
CA GLU A 16 1.27 -11.37 -10.03
C GLU A 16 2.29 -11.29 -8.89
N SER A 17 3.28 -12.20 -8.87
CA SER A 17 4.35 -12.25 -7.87
C SER A 17 5.74 -12.23 -8.51
N THR A 18 5.84 -11.79 -9.77
CA THR A 18 7.11 -11.71 -10.50
C THR A 18 7.41 -10.28 -10.88
N ALA A 19 8.64 -9.84 -10.62
CA ALA A 19 9.15 -8.57 -11.11
C ALA A 19 10.14 -8.79 -12.26
N PHE A 20 10.09 -7.91 -13.26
CA PHE A 20 11.14 -7.77 -14.27
C PHE A 20 12.06 -6.61 -13.89
N ILE A 21 13.31 -6.91 -13.59
CA ILE A 21 14.32 -5.92 -13.19
C ILE A 21 15.28 -5.68 -14.36
N ILE A 22 15.32 -4.43 -14.83
CA ILE A 22 16.23 -3.96 -15.88
C ILE A 22 17.34 -3.15 -15.22
N ILE A 23 18.56 -3.68 -15.28
CA ILE A 23 19.70 -3.15 -14.53
C ILE A 23 20.55 -2.25 -15.42
N ASP A 24 20.63 -0.98 -15.03
CA ASP A 24 21.64 0.00 -15.43
C ASP A 24 21.72 0.24 -16.94
N MET A 25 20.59 0.16 -17.64
CA MET A 25 20.46 0.48 -19.08
C MET A 25 20.49 2.01 -19.32
N GLN A 26 21.46 2.68 -18.70
CA GLN A 26 21.68 4.13 -18.78
C GLN A 26 22.56 4.48 -19.98
N ARG A 27 22.45 5.72 -20.47
CA ARG A 27 23.31 6.24 -21.54
C ARG A 27 24.79 6.14 -21.16
N ASP A 28 25.11 6.41 -19.90
CA ASP A 28 26.47 6.29 -19.37
C ASP A 28 27.06 4.89 -19.56
N PHE A 29 26.26 3.81 -19.61
CA PHE A 29 26.77 2.46 -19.85
C PHE A 29 26.65 1.96 -21.29
N LEU A 30 25.86 2.64 -22.14
CA LEU A 30 25.45 2.12 -23.45
C LEU A 30 25.74 3.04 -24.64
N ASP A 31 25.93 4.34 -24.40
CA ASP A 31 26.22 5.34 -25.43
C ASP A 31 27.73 5.65 -25.47
N PRO A 32 28.31 5.93 -26.65
CA PRO A 32 29.69 6.39 -26.76
C PRO A 32 29.96 7.61 -25.88
N ASN A 33 31.17 7.70 -25.34
CA ASN A 33 31.61 8.75 -24.41
C ASN A 33 30.99 8.71 -23.01
N GLY A 34 30.18 7.68 -22.69
CA GLY A 34 29.74 7.40 -21.33
C GLY A 34 30.78 6.68 -20.48
N PHE A 35 30.46 6.48 -19.20
CA PHE A 35 31.27 5.72 -18.25
C PHE A 35 31.62 4.29 -18.71
N GLY A 36 30.69 3.59 -19.37
CA GLY A 36 30.87 2.23 -19.87
C GLY A 36 31.97 2.10 -20.93
N ALA A 37 32.10 3.09 -21.82
CA ALA A 37 33.17 3.12 -22.82
C ALA A 37 34.55 3.25 -22.14
N ILE A 38 34.64 4.11 -21.12
CA ILE A 38 35.84 4.29 -20.30
C ILE A 38 36.15 3.01 -19.53
N GLN A 39 35.13 2.39 -18.93
CA GLN A 39 35.27 1.16 -18.15
C GLN A 39 35.75 -0.01 -19.01
N CYS A 40 35.21 -0.15 -20.22
CA CYS A 40 35.56 -1.22 -21.16
C CYS A 40 36.97 -1.04 -21.74
N GLY A 41 37.32 0.19 -22.15
CA GLY A 41 38.63 0.47 -22.75
C GLY A 41 38.87 -0.19 -24.11
N ASN A 42 37.85 -0.82 -24.69
CA ASN A 42 37.89 -1.47 -26.01
C ASN A 42 36.59 -1.16 -26.78
N ASP A 43 36.70 -0.35 -27.83
CA ASP A 43 35.54 0.12 -28.60
C ASP A 43 34.79 -1.00 -29.33
N ASP A 44 35.48 -2.07 -29.75
CA ASP A 44 34.85 -3.20 -30.43
C ASP A 44 33.96 -3.98 -29.45
N VAL A 45 34.47 -4.26 -28.25
CA VAL A 45 33.71 -4.95 -27.20
C VAL A 45 32.57 -4.08 -26.70
N PHE A 46 32.81 -2.77 -26.50
CA PHE A 46 31.79 -1.84 -26.03
C PHE A 46 30.61 -1.72 -27.01
N ARG A 47 30.87 -1.70 -28.32
CA ARG A 47 29.80 -1.63 -29.34
C ARG A 47 28.84 -2.81 -29.27
N GLU A 48 29.32 -4.00 -28.92
CA GLU A 48 28.48 -5.19 -28.79
C GLU A 48 27.55 -5.14 -27.57
N VAL A 49 27.87 -4.35 -26.54
CA VAL A 49 27.01 -4.23 -25.33
C VAL A 49 25.62 -3.71 -25.68
N ARG A 50 25.52 -2.78 -26.64
CA ARG A 50 24.23 -2.22 -27.07
C ARG A 50 23.38 -3.21 -27.87
N SER A 51 23.94 -4.32 -28.36
CA SER A 51 23.22 -5.29 -29.20
C SER A 51 22.03 -5.96 -28.50
N ILE A 52 22.01 -5.97 -27.15
CA ILE A 52 20.91 -6.57 -26.36
C ILE A 52 19.64 -5.73 -26.33
N VAL A 53 19.72 -4.42 -26.63
CA VAL A 53 18.63 -3.45 -26.44
C VAL A 53 17.32 -3.88 -27.12
N PRO A 54 17.30 -4.31 -28.40
CA PRO A 54 16.05 -4.70 -29.06
C PRO A 54 15.36 -5.89 -28.38
N LYS A 55 16.14 -6.87 -27.88
CA LYS A 55 15.59 -8.02 -27.15
C LYS A 55 15.06 -7.61 -25.78
N THR A 56 15.82 -6.80 -25.04
CA THR A 56 15.37 -6.26 -23.75
C THR A 56 14.08 -5.45 -23.90
N GLN A 57 13.95 -4.67 -24.97
CA GLN A 57 12.74 -3.91 -25.28
C GLN A 57 11.54 -4.81 -25.54
N ALA A 58 11.70 -5.87 -26.34
CA ALA A 58 10.64 -6.84 -26.60
C ALA A 58 10.17 -7.53 -25.31
N VAL A 59 11.11 -7.93 -24.44
CA VAL A 59 10.78 -8.52 -23.13
C VAL A 59 10.07 -7.51 -22.23
N LEU A 60 10.53 -6.27 -22.17
CA LEU A 60 9.89 -5.20 -21.39
C LEU A 60 8.42 -5.02 -21.82
N GLU A 61 8.15 -4.97 -23.13
CA GLU A 61 6.77 -4.90 -23.64
C GLU A 61 5.94 -6.14 -23.30
N ALA A 62 6.53 -7.33 -23.37
CA ALA A 62 5.87 -8.56 -22.98
C ALA A 62 5.53 -8.56 -21.47
N CYS A 63 6.48 -8.22 -20.60
CA CYS A 63 6.28 -8.12 -19.17
C CYS A 63 5.17 -7.12 -18.80
N ARG A 64 5.12 -5.96 -19.47
CA ARG A 64 4.02 -4.99 -19.32
C ARG A 64 2.65 -5.60 -19.66
N LYS A 65 2.56 -6.34 -20.77
CA LYS A 65 1.31 -7.00 -21.22
C LYS A 65 0.89 -8.15 -20.32
N LEU A 66 1.86 -8.88 -19.76
CA LEU A 66 1.63 -9.97 -18.82
C LEU A 66 1.29 -9.45 -17.41
N GLY A 67 1.50 -8.16 -17.14
CA GLY A 67 1.22 -7.54 -15.84
C GLY A 67 2.32 -7.76 -14.78
N LEU A 68 3.54 -8.07 -15.20
CA LEU A 68 4.69 -8.16 -14.29
C LEU A 68 5.03 -6.77 -13.73
N TYR A 69 5.55 -6.74 -12.52
CA TYR A 69 6.05 -5.51 -11.93
C TYR A 69 7.40 -5.12 -12.56
N VAL A 70 7.46 -4.01 -13.27
CA VAL A 70 8.69 -3.55 -13.94
C VAL A 70 9.46 -2.59 -13.03
N VAL A 71 10.73 -2.90 -12.83
CA VAL A 71 11.68 -2.08 -12.09
C VAL A 71 12.89 -1.79 -12.97
N HIS A 72 13.24 -0.51 -13.09
CA HIS A 72 14.48 -0.07 -13.70
C HIS A 72 15.45 0.35 -12.61
N THR A 73 16.73 0.03 -12.76
CA THR A 73 17.77 0.54 -11.86
C THR A 73 18.74 1.42 -12.63
N ARG A 74 19.26 2.43 -11.93
CA ARG A 74 20.28 3.33 -12.45
C ARG A 74 21.39 3.46 -11.41
N GLU A 75 22.62 3.15 -11.80
CA GLU A 75 23.76 3.46 -10.96
C GLU A 75 24.05 4.95 -11.02
N GLY A 76 24.05 5.60 -9.86
CA GLY A 76 24.42 6.99 -9.78
C GLY A 76 24.37 7.57 -8.38
N HIS A 77 25.08 8.70 -8.27
CA HIS A 77 25.35 9.38 -7.03
C HIS A 77 24.59 10.69 -6.92
N GLN A 78 24.33 11.13 -5.69
CA GLN A 78 23.72 12.44 -5.47
C GLN A 78 24.55 13.55 -6.15
N PRO A 79 23.93 14.69 -6.55
CA PRO A 79 24.66 15.79 -7.18
C PRO A 79 25.88 16.30 -6.40
N ASN A 80 25.81 16.23 -5.06
CA ASN A 80 26.89 16.61 -4.15
C ASN A 80 27.92 15.48 -3.88
N LEU A 81 27.75 14.30 -4.49
CA LEU A 81 28.57 13.10 -4.32
C LEU A 81 28.66 12.57 -2.88
N SER A 82 27.72 12.94 -2.00
CA SER A 82 27.75 12.55 -0.58
C SER A 82 27.61 11.04 -0.34
N ASP A 83 27.03 10.31 -1.30
CA ASP A 83 26.88 8.85 -1.29
C ASP A 83 27.94 8.13 -2.15
N LEU A 84 28.97 8.84 -2.63
CA LEU A 84 30.09 8.26 -3.38
C LEU A 84 31.27 7.94 -2.45
N PRO A 85 31.54 6.67 -2.13
CA PRO A 85 32.67 6.34 -1.26
C PRO A 85 34.01 6.65 -1.96
N PRO A 86 35.02 7.15 -1.22
CA PRO A 86 36.34 7.48 -1.79
C PRO A 86 36.99 6.31 -2.54
N SER A 87 36.75 5.08 -2.09
CA SER A 87 37.26 3.87 -2.74
C SER A 87 36.69 3.66 -4.13
N LYS A 88 35.42 4.03 -4.37
CA LYS A 88 34.78 3.95 -5.68
C LYS A 88 35.23 5.10 -6.57
N ARG A 89 35.41 6.30 -6.00
CA ARG A 89 35.89 7.48 -6.73
C ARG A 89 37.34 7.36 -7.21
N LEU A 90 38.24 6.90 -6.34
CA LEU A 90 39.69 7.05 -6.55
C LEU A 90 40.38 5.78 -7.07
N ARG A 91 39.87 4.57 -6.75
CA ARG A 91 40.64 3.33 -6.98
C ARG A 91 40.98 3.08 -8.44
N GLN A 92 40.03 3.34 -9.36
CA GLN A 92 40.23 3.11 -10.79
C GLN A 92 41.12 4.18 -11.42
N ILE A 93 40.91 5.45 -11.05
CA ILE A 93 41.72 6.58 -11.53
C ILE A 93 43.17 6.45 -11.05
N SER A 94 43.37 6.01 -9.81
CA SER A 94 44.71 5.88 -9.21
C SER A 94 45.38 4.54 -9.50
N ALA A 95 44.84 3.70 -10.38
CA ALA A 95 45.40 2.39 -10.69
C ALA A 95 46.73 2.53 -11.46
N PRO A 96 47.86 1.97 -10.98
CA PRO A 96 49.18 2.20 -11.59
C PRO A 96 49.30 1.80 -13.07
N ASN A 97 48.53 0.79 -13.49
CA ASN A 97 48.46 0.30 -14.87
C ASN A 97 47.02 0.37 -15.40
N GLY A 98 46.21 1.28 -14.87
CA GLY A 98 44.83 1.49 -15.32
C GLY A 98 44.75 2.42 -16.52
N HIS A 99 43.64 2.32 -17.25
CA HIS A 99 43.35 3.16 -18.44
C HIS A 99 42.34 4.28 -18.16
N HIS A 100 41.79 4.36 -16.94
CA HIS A 100 40.82 5.39 -16.56
C HIS A 100 41.50 6.77 -16.45
N THR A 101 41.06 7.72 -17.26
CA THR A 101 41.56 9.11 -17.28
C THR A 101 40.62 10.11 -16.59
N ILE A 102 39.34 9.77 -16.46
CA ILE A 102 38.31 10.46 -15.69
C ILE A 102 37.48 9.41 -14.94
N GLY A 103 36.79 9.79 -13.88
CA GLY A 103 35.94 8.86 -13.13
C GLY A 103 34.63 9.46 -12.65
N ILE A 104 34.00 8.76 -11.71
CA ILE A 104 32.65 9.07 -11.25
C ILE A 104 32.60 10.48 -10.65
N GLY A 105 31.67 11.29 -11.16
CA GLY A 105 31.46 12.67 -10.74
C GLY A 105 32.28 13.72 -11.48
N ASP A 106 33.24 13.32 -12.33
CA ASP A 106 33.99 14.21 -13.21
C ASP A 106 33.14 14.57 -14.44
N GLU A 107 33.44 15.72 -15.06
CA GLU A 107 32.74 16.21 -16.26
C GLU A 107 33.05 15.35 -17.49
N GLY A 108 32.01 14.83 -18.12
CA GLY A 108 32.07 14.10 -19.38
C GLY A 108 31.19 14.73 -20.47
N PRO A 109 31.21 14.20 -21.70
CA PRO A 109 30.45 14.77 -22.82
C PRO A 109 28.92 14.74 -22.66
N MET A 110 28.39 13.94 -21.73
CA MET A 110 26.96 13.81 -21.41
C MET A 110 26.59 14.38 -20.03
N GLY A 111 27.44 15.26 -19.48
CA GLY A 111 27.36 15.73 -18.11
C GLY A 111 28.28 14.94 -17.18
N ARG A 112 28.11 15.14 -15.86
CA ARG A 112 28.95 14.48 -14.86
C ARG A 112 28.67 12.98 -14.79
N LEU A 113 29.71 12.16 -14.92
CA LEU A 113 29.59 10.71 -15.04
C LEU A 113 28.92 10.09 -13.80
N LEU A 114 27.84 9.33 -14.02
CA LEU A 114 27.02 8.66 -13.00
C LEU A 114 26.55 9.60 -11.87
N VAL A 115 26.17 10.83 -12.21
CA VAL A 115 25.54 11.78 -11.29
C VAL A 115 24.05 11.92 -11.59
N ARG A 116 23.22 11.79 -10.55
CA ARG A 116 21.75 11.85 -10.68
C ARG A 116 21.31 13.21 -11.23
N GLY A 117 20.47 13.17 -12.26
CA GLY A 117 19.93 14.35 -12.93
C GLY A 117 20.71 14.77 -14.18
N GLU A 118 21.91 14.21 -14.41
CA GLU A 118 22.68 14.42 -15.64
C GLU A 118 22.09 13.62 -16.82
N TYR A 119 22.34 14.09 -18.05
CA TYR A 119 21.83 13.43 -19.26
C TYR A 119 22.38 12.00 -19.41
N GLY A 120 23.67 11.80 -19.16
CA GLY A 120 24.31 10.48 -19.20
C GLY A 120 23.73 9.48 -18.19
N HIS A 121 23.25 9.96 -17.05
CA HIS A 121 22.71 9.10 -16.00
C HIS A 121 21.33 8.51 -16.35
N ASP A 122 20.59 9.06 -17.32
CA ASP A 122 19.23 8.60 -17.60
C ASP A 122 19.18 7.30 -18.43
N ILE A 123 18.04 6.60 -18.36
CA ILE A 123 17.77 5.39 -19.15
C ILE A 123 17.66 5.76 -20.64
N ILE A 124 18.16 4.88 -21.51
CA ILE A 124 18.04 5.04 -22.97
C ILE A 124 16.56 5.11 -23.42
N ASP A 125 16.28 5.83 -24.51
CA ASP A 125 14.90 6.12 -24.95
C ASP A 125 14.09 4.85 -25.27
N GLU A 126 14.76 3.82 -25.81
CA GLU A 126 14.17 2.54 -26.20
C GLU A 126 13.55 1.79 -25.01
N LEU A 127 14.09 2.00 -23.80
CA LEU A 127 13.68 1.32 -22.57
C LEU A 127 13.03 2.27 -21.57
N ARG A 128 12.54 3.43 -22.05
CA ARG A 128 11.97 4.47 -21.20
C ARG A 128 10.88 3.91 -20.26
N PRO A 129 10.95 4.23 -18.95
CA PRO A 129 9.88 3.87 -18.02
C PRO A 129 8.55 4.53 -18.37
N VAL A 130 7.44 3.81 -18.15
CA VAL A 130 6.07 4.35 -18.28
C VAL A 130 5.46 4.66 -16.91
N PRO A 131 4.39 5.49 -16.82
CA PRO A 131 3.73 5.75 -15.54
C PRO A 131 3.38 4.47 -14.78
N GLY A 132 3.76 4.41 -13.50
CA GLY A 132 3.56 3.24 -12.63
C GLY A 132 4.76 2.28 -12.55
N GLU A 133 5.74 2.37 -13.45
CA GLU A 133 7.01 1.67 -13.32
C GLU A 133 7.94 2.39 -12.35
N VAL A 134 8.76 1.63 -11.63
CA VAL A 134 9.65 2.19 -10.61
C VAL A 134 11.06 2.29 -11.15
N VAL A 135 11.70 3.43 -10.87
CA VAL A 135 13.13 3.67 -11.14
C VAL A 135 13.85 3.76 -9.80
N ILE A 136 14.83 2.88 -9.59
CA ILE A 136 15.66 2.84 -8.38
C ILE A 136 17.04 3.39 -8.72
N ASP A 137 17.36 4.57 -8.19
CA ASP A 137 18.72 5.09 -8.21
C ASP A 137 19.54 4.41 -7.10
N LYS A 138 20.66 3.79 -7.46
CA LYS A 138 21.54 3.06 -6.54
C LYS A 138 22.95 3.64 -6.53
N PRO A 139 23.54 3.92 -5.35
CA PRO A 139 24.95 4.30 -5.25
C PRO A 139 25.90 3.09 -5.31
N GLY A 140 25.37 1.89 -5.05
CA GLY A 140 26.10 0.61 -5.08
C GLY A 140 26.06 -0.12 -6.42
N LYS A 141 26.83 -1.22 -6.52
CA LYS A 141 26.76 -2.15 -7.65
C LYS A 141 25.48 -2.98 -7.57
N GLY A 142 25.22 -3.55 -6.39
CA GLY A 142 23.98 -4.27 -6.08
C GLY A 142 22.81 -3.31 -5.91
N SER A 143 21.67 -3.67 -6.48
CA SER A 143 20.47 -2.82 -6.48
C SER A 143 19.73 -2.76 -5.16
N PHE A 144 20.12 -3.59 -4.18
CA PHE A 144 19.58 -3.58 -2.83
C PHE A 144 20.40 -2.74 -1.85
N TRP A 145 21.62 -2.34 -2.24
CA TRP A 145 22.50 -1.57 -1.36
C TRP A 145 22.06 -0.11 -1.30
N ASP A 146 21.62 0.32 -0.11
CA ASP A 146 21.16 1.69 0.16
C ASP A 146 20.03 2.15 -0.78
N THR A 147 19.08 1.26 -1.04
CA THR A 147 17.90 1.53 -1.86
C THR A 147 16.60 1.05 -1.21
N THR A 148 15.46 1.45 -1.79
CA THR A 148 14.13 0.99 -1.39
C THR A 148 13.68 -0.29 -2.13
N LEU A 149 14.54 -0.90 -2.97
CA LEU A 149 14.16 -2.01 -3.84
C LEU A 149 13.57 -3.19 -3.06
N HIS A 150 14.25 -3.65 -2.00
CA HIS A 150 13.78 -4.80 -1.23
C HIS A 150 12.36 -4.55 -0.70
N ARG A 151 12.17 -3.36 -0.13
CA ARG A 151 10.90 -2.97 0.46
C ARG A 151 9.78 -2.87 -0.59
N ALA A 152 10.08 -2.28 -1.75
CA ALA A 152 9.13 -2.17 -2.85
C ALA A 152 8.67 -3.54 -3.37
N LEU A 153 9.58 -4.52 -3.43
CA LEU A 153 9.28 -5.91 -3.80
C LEU A 153 8.45 -6.63 -2.74
N LEU A 154 8.81 -6.50 -1.46
CA LEU A 154 8.09 -7.09 -0.32
C LEU A 154 6.67 -6.54 -0.18
N ALA A 155 6.48 -5.22 -0.34
CA ALA A 155 5.16 -4.59 -0.28
C ALA A 155 4.19 -5.16 -1.35
N ARG A 156 4.73 -5.51 -2.52
CA ARG A 156 4.01 -6.08 -3.65
C ARG A 156 3.81 -7.60 -3.57
N GLY A 157 4.45 -8.27 -2.61
CA GLY A 157 4.43 -9.74 -2.53
C GLY A 157 5.17 -10.40 -3.70
N ILE A 158 6.23 -9.74 -4.22
CA ILE A 158 7.09 -10.32 -5.24
C ILE A 158 7.92 -11.43 -4.62
N THR A 159 7.97 -12.57 -5.31
CA THR A 159 8.74 -13.74 -4.91
C THR A 159 9.72 -14.19 -5.98
N HIS A 160 9.49 -13.80 -7.24
CA HIS A 160 10.32 -14.18 -8.37
C HIS A 160 10.86 -12.95 -9.09
N LEU A 161 12.10 -13.03 -9.57
CA LEU A 161 12.75 -11.96 -10.34
C LEU A 161 13.20 -12.50 -11.69
N ILE A 162 12.81 -11.83 -12.77
CA ILE A 162 13.42 -11.98 -14.08
C ILE A 162 14.35 -10.79 -14.28
N VAL A 163 15.61 -11.03 -14.65
CA VAL A 163 16.67 -10.02 -14.67
C VAL A 163 17.25 -9.83 -16.07
N ALA A 164 17.36 -8.57 -16.48
CA ALA A 164 18.06 -8.10 -17.69
C ALA A 164 18.94 -6.90 -17.33
N GLY A 165 19.85 -6.48 -18.21
CA GLY A 165 20.68 -5.29 -17.98
C GLY A 165 22.14 -5.43 -18.41
N VAL A 166 22.95 -4.42 -18.12
CA VAL A 166 24.37 -4.40 -18.48
C VAL A 166 25.28 -4.57 -17.28
N THR A 167 26.55 -4.89 -17.56
CA THR A 167 27.57 -5.26 -16.58
C THR A 167 27.22 -6.58 -15.89
N THR A 168 27.02 -7.63 -16.69
CA THR A 168 26.70 -8.99 -16.21
C THR A 168 27.62 -9.42 -15.07
N GLU A 169 28.92 -9.20 -15.24
CA GLU A 169 29.99 -9.52 -14.28
C GLU A 169 30.02 -8.64 -13.02
N CYS A 170 29.22 -7.57 -12.98
CA CYS A 170 29.21 -6.57 -11.92
C CYS A 170 27.80 -6.37 -11.34
N CYS A 171 27.02 -5.38 -11.83
CA CYS A 171 25.77 -4.95 -11.19
C CYS A 171 24.67 -6.00 -11.28
N VAL A 172 24.56 -6.69 -12.42
CA VAL A 172 23.60 -7.78 -12.61
C VAL A 172 23.90 -8.93 -11.65
N ASN A 173 25.12 -9.47 -11.68
CA ASN A 173 25.50 -10.59 -10.82
C ASN A 173 25.44 -10.22 -9.31
N THR A 174 25.88 -9.02 -8.93
CA THR A 174 25.78 -8.56 -7.53
C THR A 174 24.32 -8.49 -7.08
N THR A 175 23.44 -7.87 -7.88
CA THR A 175 22.01 -7.76 -7.56
C THR A 175 21.34 -9.13 -7.50
N PHE A 176 21.64 -10.01 -8.45
CA PHE A 176 21.05 -11.33 -8.54
C PHE A 176 21.39 -12.20 -7.32
N ARG A 177 22.67 -12.24 -6.92
CA ARG A 177 23.11 -13.02 -5.76
C ARG A 177 22.54 -12.46 -4.46
N GLU A 178 22.49 -11.14 -4.33
CA GLU A 178 21.83 -10.48 -3.21
C GLU A 178 20.33 -10.81 -3.12
N ALA A 179 19.65 -10.92 -4.27
CA ALA A 179 18.25 -11.35 -4.30
C ALA A 179 18.09 -12.81 -3.85
N ALA A 180 18.96 -13.71 -4.32
CA ALA A 180 18.96 -15.11 -3.91
C ALA A 180 19.13 -15.26 -2.39
N ASP A 181 20.09 -14.53 -1.78
CA ASP A 181 20.29 -14.51 -0.33
C ASP A 181 19.06 -14.02 0.46
N ARG A 182 18.19 -13.24 -0.18
CA ARG A 182 16.93 -12.73 0.40
C ARG A 182 15.74 -13.68 0.18
N GLY A 183 15.93 -14.78 -0.54
CA GLY A 183 14.93 -15.82 -0.80
C GLY A 183 14.12 -15.64 -2.09
N PHE A 184 14.53 -14.75 -3.00
CA PHE A 184 13.87 -14.60 -4.30
C PHE A 184 14.30 -15.71 -5.27
N GLU A 185 13.33 -16.28 -5.99
CA GLU A 185 13.61 -17.16 -7.13
C GLU A 185 14.00 -16.31 -8.34
N CYS A 186 15.27 -16.36 -8.76
CA CYS A 186 15.82 -15.44 -9.75
C CYS A 186 16.19 -16.12 -11.06
N CYS A 187 15.78 -15.55 -12.20
CA CYS A 187 16.17 -16.00 -13.54
C CYS A 187 16.78 -14.85 -14.34
N VAL A 188 18.03 -14.98 -14.78
CA VAL A 188 18.68 -14.00 -15.66
C VAL A 188 18.50 -14.42 -17.11
N LEU A 189 18.14 -13.46 -17.97
CA LEU A 189 17.98 -13.68 -19.40
C LEU A 189 19.32 -13.40 -20.08
N ASN A 190 20.03 -14.45 -20.50
CA ASN A 190 21.40 -14.30 -21.02
C ASN A 190 21.48 -13.36 -22.24
N ASP A 191 20.52 -13.46 -23.15
CA ASP A 191 20.43 -12.67 -24.38
C ASP A 191 19.80 -11.28 -24.18
N CYS A 192 19.45 -10.94 -22.94
CA CYS A 192 19.10 -9.59 -22.50
C CYS A 192 20.11 -9.04 -21.49
N THR A 193 21.30 -9.64 -21.42
CA THR A 193 22.41 -9.13 -20.60
C THR A 193 23.72 -9.06 -21.38
N SER A 194 24.58 -8.12 -21.02
CA SER A 194 25.91 -7.99 -21.62
C SER A 194 26.93 -7.40 -20.65
N GLY A 195 28.21 -7.62 -20.95
CA GLY A 195 29.35 -7.25 -20.12
C GLY A 195 30.47 -6.60 -20.92
N PHE A 196 31.47 -6.04 -20.24
CA PHE A 196 32.61 -5.38 -20.88
C PHE A 196 33.79 -6.31 -21.15
N ASP A 197 33.68 -7.59 -20.76
CA ASP A 197 34.64 -8.65 -21.05
C ASP A 197 33.91 -9.98 -21.23
N ALA A 198 34.15 -10.67 -22.35
CA ALA A 198 33.45 -11.90 -22.70
C ALA A 198 33.76 -13.08 -21.75
N SER A 199 34.99 -13.14 -21.22
CA SER A 199 35.40 -14.19 -20.28
C SER A 199 34.73 -14.00 -18.92
N PHE A 200 34.62 -12.74 -18.46
CA PHE A 200 33.92 -12.41 -17.22
C PHE A 200 32.42 -12.58 -17.35
N TYR A 201 31.84 -12.20 -18.49
CA TYR A 201 30.43 -12.42 -18.80
C TYR A 201 30.05 -13.91 -18.70
N THR A 202 30.82 -14.78 -19.37
CA THR A 202 30.57 -16.23 -19.38
C THR A 202 30.70 -16.81 -17.97
N SER A 203 31.80 -16.46 -17.28
CA SER A 203 32.04 -16.90 -15.91
C SER A 203 30.94 -16.44 -14.94
N ALA A 204 30.43 -15.22 -15.12
CA ALA A 204 29.35 -14.69 -14.30
C ALA A 204 28.07 -15.51 -14.47
N LEU A 205 27.63 -15.79 -15.71
CA LEU A 205 26.44 -16.61 -15.95
C LEU A 205 26.60 -18.04 -15.43
N ASP A 206 27.76 -18.66 -15.65
CA ASP A 206 28.02 -20.01 -15.16
C ASP A 206 28.02 -20.08 -13.63
N MET A 207 28.55 -19.07 -12.93
CA MET A 207 28.43 -18.96 -11.47
C MET A 207 26.98 -18.84 -11.01
N LEU A 208 26.14 -18.06 -11.71
CA LEU A 208 24.74 -17.83 -11.32
C LEU A 208 23.89 -19.10 -11.34
N CYS A 209 24.12 -20.03 -12.28
CA CYS A 209 23.42 -21.32 -12.34
C CYS A 209 24.27 -22.52 -11.89
N SER A 210 25.40 -22.29 -11.23
CA SER A 210 26.27 -23.37 -10.74
C SER A 210 25.64 -24.18 -9.59
N TYR A 211 26.21 -25.35 -9.30
CA TYR A 211 25.85 -26.21 -8.17
C TYR A 211 24.34 -26.52 -8.11
N ASP A 212 23.77 -26.95 -9.24
CA ASP A 212 22.35 -27.29 -9.37
C ASP A 212 21.38 -26.16 -9.01
N GLY A 213 21.81 -24.90 -9.25
CA GLY A 213 20.96 -23.72 -9.13
C GLY A 213 21.10 -22.99 -7.80
N LEU A 214 22.28 -23.04 -7.17
CA LEU A 214 22.54 -22.44 -5.86
C LEU A 214 22.11 -20.98 -5.75
N PHE A 215 22.31 -20.18 -6.80
CA PHE A 215 21.85 -18.79 -6.83
C PHE A 215 20.58 -18.59 -7.66
N GLY A 216 20.32 -19.45 -8.65
CA GLY A 216 19.12 -19.37 -9.47
C GLY A 216 19.35 -19.90 -10.88
N TYR A 217 18.69 -19.24 -11.84
CA TYR A 217 18.49 -19.77 -13.18
C TYR A 217 19.05 -18.86 -14.25
N VAL A 218 19.48 -19.45 -15.37
CA VAL A 218 19.79 -18.73 -16.62
C VAL A 218 18.82 -19.18 -17.70
N GLY A 219 18.00 -18.26 -18.20
CA GLY A 219 17.04 -18.47 -19.29
C GLY A 219 17.32 -17.60 -20.51
N THR A 220 16.37 -17.58 -21.45
CA THR A 220 16.43 -16.80 -22.69
C THR A 220 15.15 -15.97 -22.87
N SER A 221 15.24 -14.86 -23.60
CA SER A 221 14.09 -14.00 -23.89
C SER A 221 13.00 -14.70 -24.71
N ASP A 222 13.37 -15.61 -25.61
CA ASP A 222 12.44 -16.29 -26.52
C ASP A 222 11.29 -16.99 -25.78
N GLU A 223 11.58 -17.68 -24.67
CA GLU A 223 10.56 -18.39 -23.90
C GLU A 223 9.65 -17.46 -23.11
N VAL A 224 10.13 -16.29 -22.69
CA VAL A 224 9.31 -15.24 -22.06
C VAL A 224 8.35 -14.67 -23.10
N LEU A 225 8.84 -14.38 -24.31
CA LEU A 225 8.03 -13.87 -25.42
C LEU A 225 6.97 -14.89 -25.85
N GLN A 226 7.27 -16.20 -25.79
CA GLN A 226 6.31 -17.27 -26.07
C GLN A 226 5.20 -17.40 -25.01
N GLN A 227 5.37 -16.87 -23.79
CA GLN A 227 4.29 -16.87 -22.78
C GLN A 227 3.13 -15.93 -23.16
N MET A 228 3.34 -15.04 -24.13
CA MET A 228 2.27 -14.23 -24.69
C MET A 228 1.36 -15.14 -25.53
N ALA A 229 0.25 -15.62 -24.96
CA ALA A 229 -0.82 -16.19 -25.78
C ALA A 229 -1.21 -15.18 -26.87
N PRO A 230 -1.52 -15.62 -28.11
CA PRO A 230 -2.05 -14.70 -29.11
C PRO A 230 -3.28 -14.05 -28.50
N ALA A 231 -3.26 -12.71 -28.39
CA ALA A 231 -4.40 -11.95 -27.92
C ALA A 231 -5.62 -12.47 -28.68
N ALA A 232 -6.65 -12.91 -27.95
CA ALA A 232 -7.92 -13.23 -28.56
C ALA A 232 -8.26 -12.04 -29.47
N GLN A 233 -8.38 -12.30 -30.78
CA GLN A 233 -8.82 -11.29 -31.72
C GLN A 233 -10.11 -10.73 -31.14
N LEU A 234 -10.05 -9.47 -30.70
CA LEU A 234 -11.24 -8.74 -30.30
C LEU A 234 -12.18 -8.85 -31.49
N ALA A 235 -13.34 -9.48 -31.25
CA ALA A 235 -14.43 -9.45 -32.19
C ALA A 235 -14.65 -8.00 -32.62
N THR A 236 -14.98 -7.81 -33.90
CA THR A 236 -15.35 -6.52 -34.48
C THR A 236 -16.11 -5.71 -33.44
N PRO A 237 -15.67 -4.47 -33.11
CA PRO A 237 -16.30 -3.70 -32.05
C PRO A 237 -17.81 -3.69 -32.30
N PRO A 238 -18.65 -4.00 -31.28
CA PRO A 238 -20.08 -3.98 -31.47
C PRO A 238 -20.45 -2.62 -32.08
N THR A 239 -21.29 -2.62 -33.10
CA THR A 239 -21.78 -1.42 -33.81
C THR A 239 -22.61 -0.51 -32.90
N THR A 240 -22.74 -0.86 -31.62
CA THR A 240 -23.29 -0.06 -30.53
C THR A 240 -22.33 -0.20 -29.33
N PRO A 241 -21.82 0.88 -28.74
CA PRO A 241 -21.00 0.79 -27.53
C PRO A 241 -21.79 0.07 -26.42
N PRO A 242 -21.23 -0.95 -25.74
CA PRO A 242 -21.88 -1.49 -24.56
C PRO A 242 -21.97 -0.36 -23.52
N GLY A 243 -23.17 -0.06 -23.03
CA GLY A 243 -23.33 0.86 -21.90
C GLY A 243 -22.54 0.36 -20.69
N PHE A 244 -22.15 1.28 -19.82
CA PHE A 244 -21.44 0.98 -18.57
C PHE A 244 -22.17 -0.13 -17.79
N GLN A 245 -21.51 -1.27 -17.58
CA GLN A 245 -22.08 -2.46 -16.95
C GLN A 245 -22.09 -2.40 -15.40
N GLY A 246 -21.69 -1.28 -14.82
CA GLY A 246 -21.78 -1.05 -13.37
C GLY A 246 -20.58 -1.50 -12.54
N ASP A 247 -19.63 -2.23 -13.12
CA ASP A 247 -18.38 -2.69 -12.48
C ASP A 247 -17.38 -1.54 -12.36
N ILE A 248 -17.14 -1.10 -11.12
CA ILE A 248 -16.16 -0.07 -10.76
C ILE A 248 -14.93 -0.65 -10.03
N SER A 249 -14.73 -1.96 -10.05
CA SER A 249 -13.50 -2.56 -9.53
C SER A 249 -12.28 -2.00 -10.29
N LEU A 250 -11.14 -1.85 -9.61
CA LEU A 250 -9.90 -1.33 -10.22
C LEU A 250 -9.52 -2.19 -11.45
N ALA A 251 -9.56 -3.51 -11.29
CA ALA A 251 -9.25 -4.44 -12.37
C ALA A 251 -10.30 -4.41 -13.50
N GLY A 252 -11.57 -4.26 -13.15
CA GLY A 252 -12.68 -4.11 -14.11
C GLY A 252 -12.50 -2.88 -14.98
N LEU A 253 -12.33 -1.71 -14.36
CA LEU A 253 -12.13 -0.44 -15.03
C LEU A 253 -10.88 -0.44 -15.91
N GLN A 254 -9.74 -0.90 -15.39
CA GLN A 254 -8.49 -1.00 -16.17
C GLN A 254 -8.67 -1.84 -17.44
N ARG A 255 -9.34 -3.01 -17.33
CA ARG A 255 -9.64 -3.86 -18.50
C ARG A 255 -10.57 -3.15 -19.48
N GLN A 256 -11.66 -2.54 -19.00
CA GLN A 256 -12.65 -1.88 -19.85
C GLN A 256 -12.05 -0.67 -20.58
N TYR A 257 -11.25 0.17 -19.90
CA TYR A 257 -10.58 1.32 -20.50
C TYR A 257 -9.51 0.89 -21.52
N SER A 258 -8.68 -0.11 -21.19
CA SER A 258 -7.65 -0.62 -22.10
C SER A 258 -8.25 -1.25 -23.36
N ALA A 259 -9.40 -1.91 -23.24
CA ALA A 259 -10.15 -2.47 -24.37
C ALA A 259 -11.06 -1.45 -25.07
N ARG A 260 -11.09 -0.18 -24.63
CA ARG A 260 -11.96 0.90 -25.13
C ARG A 260 -13.44 0.52 -25.14
N LEU A 261 -13.87 -0.28 -24.16
CA LEU A 261 -15.27 -0.69 -23.99
C LEU A 261 -16.10 0.37 -23.26
N THR A 262 -15.46 1.27 -22.51
CA THR A 262 -16.08 2.40 -21.84
C THR A 262 -15.06 3.55 -21.72
N SER A 263 -15.48 4.70 -21.19
CA SER A 263 -14.62 5.84 -20.89
C SER A 263 -14.89 6.38 -19.48
N PRO A 264 -13.95 7.11 -18.86
CA PRO A 264 -14.18 7.80 -17.58
C PRO A 264 -15.48 8.61 -17.56
N THR A 265 -15.81 9.29 -18.65
CA THR A 265 -17.05 10.07 -18.79
C THR A 265 -18.30 9.19 -18.69
N GLU A 266 -18.33 8.03 -19.35
CA GLU A 266 -19.49 7.12 -19.29
C GLU A 266 -19.63 6.47 -17.91
N VAL A 267 -18.51 6.13 -17.26
CA VAL A 267 -18.52 5.64 -15.87
C VAL A 267 -19.08 6.70 -14.92
N ILE A 268 -18.62 7.95 -15.02
CA ILE A 268 -19.11 9.05 -14.16
C ILE A 268 -20.59 9.36 -14.38
N LYS A 269 -21.10 9.29 -15.62
CA LYS A 269 -22.55 9.44 -15.88
C LYS A 269 -23.36 8.37 -15.14
N GLY A 270 -22.97 7.10 -15.28
CA GLY A 270 -23.66 5.99 -14.62
C GLY A 270 -23.56 6.07 -13.10
N LEU A 271 -22.38 6.44 -12.59
CA LEU A 271 -22.13 6.57 -11.16
C LEU A 271 -22.91 7.73 -10.53
N SER A 272 -23.03 8.87 -11.22
CA SER A 272 -23.79 10.02 -10.73
C SER A 272 -25.27 9.66 -10.50
N LEU A 273 -25.86 8.86 -11.40
CA LEU A 273 -27.23 8.36 -11.23
C LEU A 273 -27.33 7.42 -10.01
N ARG A 274 -26.39 6.48 -9.87
CA ARG A 274 -26.35 5.56 -8.73
C ARG A 274 -26.20 6.28 -7.40
N ILE A 275 -25.34 7.31 -7.33
CA ILE A 275 -25.15 8.14 -6.14
C ILE A 275 -26.45 8.87 -5.80
N ALA A 276 -27.10 9.51 -6.78
CA ALA A 276 -28.35 10.23 -6.57
C ALA A 276 -29.50 9.32 -6.08
N GLU A 277 -29.57 8.09 -6.60
CA GLU A 277 -30.52 7.07 -6.12
C GLU A 277 -30.21 6.65 -4.69
N TYR A 278 -28.94 6.35 -4.38
CA TYR A 278 -28.55 5.91 -3.04
C TYR A 278 -28.75 7.00 -1.97
N GLN A 279 -28.57 8.27 -2.32
CA GLN A 279 -28.85 9.38 -1.40
C GLN A 279 -30.31 9.43 -0.91
N GLN A 280 -31.25 8.84 -1.65
CA GLN A 280 -32.65 8.72 -1.18
C GLN A 280 -32.79 7.65 -0.09
N ALA A 281 -31.93 6.63 -0.10
CA ALA A 281 -31.90 5.57 0.92
C ALA A 281 -31.09 5.99 2.15
N ASP A 282 -29.89 6.55 1.95
CA ASP A 282 -29.03 7.05 3.00
C ASP A 282 -28.44 8.42 2.61
N PRO A 283 -29.08 9.53 3.01
CA PRO A 283 -28.58 10.87 2.73
C PRO A 283 -27.34 11.23 3.57
N ALA A 284 -26.99 10.46 4.60
CA ALA A 284 -25.94 10.81 5.56
C ALA A 284 -24.54 10.40 5.11
N VAL A 285 -24.38 9.67 4.00
CA VAL A 285 -23.07 9.16 3.53
C VAL A 285 -22.07 10.28 3.24
N TRP A 286 -22.54 11.42 2.75
CA TRP A 286 -21.69 12.49 2.22
C TRP A 286 -21.87 13.80 3.00
N ILE A 287 -20.77 14.47 3.30
CA ILE A 287 -20.77 15.87 3.77
C ILE A 287 -20.67 16.81 2.56
N HIS A 288 -19.84 16.44 1.60
CA HIS A 288 -19.67 17.16 0.34
C HIS A 288 -19.66 16.18 -0.83
N LEU A 289 -20.37 16.51 -1.89
CA LEU A 289 -20.33 15.81 -3.17
C LEU A 289 -20.03 16.81 -4.27
N GLU A 290 -19.14 16.43 -5.18
CA GLU A 290 -18.93 17.19 -6.40
C GLU A 290 -20.17 17.16 -7.28
N SER A 291 -20.42 18.28 -7.97
CA SER A 291 -21.53 18.34 -8.91
C SER A 291 -21.31 17.37 -10.07
N PRO A 292 -22.37 16.77 -10.65
CA PRO A 292 -22.24 15.95 -11.86
C PRO A 292 -21.48 16.68 -12.98
N GLU A 293 -21.66 17.99 -13.10
CA GLU A 293 -20.94 18.84 -14.06
C GLU A 293 -19.44 18.88 -13.78
N THR A 294 -19.02 19.07 -12.52
CA THR A 294 -17.61 19.02 -12.11
C THR A 294 -17.00 17.65 -12.40
N LEU A 295 -17.69 16.58 -12.02
CA LEU A 295 -17.21 15.21 -12.22
C LEU A 295 -17.03 14.88 -13.70
N LEU A 296 -17.98 15.28 -14.55
CA LEU A 296 -17.89 15.12 -16.00
C LEU A 296 -16.77 15.97 -16.60
N HIS A 297 -16.52 17.16 -16.07
CA HIS A 297 -15.38 17.98 -16.50
C HIS A 297 -14.06 17.30 -16.17
N SER A 298 -13.89 16.81 -14.93
CA SER A 298 -12.70 16.06 -14.50
C SER A 298 -12.47 14.80 -15.34
N ALA A 299 -13.52 14.05 -15.65
CA ALA A 299 -13.44 12.86 -16.49
C ALA A 299 -12.96 13.19 -17.92
N LYS A 300 -13.51 14.23 -18.55
CA LYS A 300 -13.09 14.68 -19.89
C LYS A 300 -11.65 15.19 -19.91
N ALA A 301 -11.27 16.00 -18.92
CA ALA A 301 -9.91 16.49 -18.81
C ALA A 301 -8.90 15.35 -18.65
N LEU A 302 -9.27 14.30 -17.92
CA LEU A 302 -8.45 13.10 -17.77
C LEU A 302 -8.32 12.33 -19.11
N GLU A 303 -9.42 12.15 -19.84
CA GLU A 303 -9.42 11.56 -21.18
C GLU A 303 -8.51 12.31 -22.15
N GLU A 304 -8.60 13.65 -22.18
CA GLU A 304 -7.74 14.51 -23.00
C GLU A 304 -6.27 14.41 -22.59
N ARG A 305 -5.98 14.45 -21.29
CA ARG A 305 -4.61 14.40 -20.75
C ARG A 305 -3.87 13.13 -21.17
N PHE A 306 -4.57 11.99 -21.22
CA PHE A 306 -3.99 10.67 -21.51
C PHE A 306 -4.35 10.12 -22.90
N HIS A 307 -4.96 10.94 -23.78
CA HIS A 307 -5.23 10.53 -25.15
C HIS A 307 -3.94 10.10 -25.87
N GLY A 308 -3.91 8.84 -26.32
CA GLY A 308 -2.74 8.25 -27.00
C GLY A 308 -1.53 7.98 -26.10
N LYS A 309 -1.67 8.10 -24.77
CA LYS A 309 -0.59 7.86 -23.79
C LYS A 309 -0.87 6.59 -22.97
N PRO A 310 0.15 6.00 -22.33
CA PRO A 310 -0.06 4.95 -21.33
C PRO A 310 -0.98 5.43 -20.21
N LEU A 311 -1.93 4.58 -19.81
CA LEU A 311 -2.89 4.90 -18.75
C LEU A 311 -2.22 4.72 -17.37
N PRO A 312 -2.38 5.69 -16.44
CA PRO A 312 -1.86 5.55 -15.10
C PRO A 312 -2.67 4.52 -14.26
N PRO A 313 -2.14 4.06 -13.11
CA PRO A 313 -2.73 2.94 -12.35
C PRO A 313 -4.19 3.13 -11.90
N LEU A 314 -4.62 4.37 -11.65
CA LEU A 314 -5.97 4.70 -11.20
C LEU A 314 -6.77 5.49 -12.26
N TYR A 315 -6.39 5.40 -13.54
CA TYR A 315 -7.07 6.12 -14.63
C TYR A 315 -8.58 5.94 -14.59
N GLY A 316 -9.31 7.02 -14.32
CA GLY A 316 -10.77 7.07 -14.32
C GLY A 316 -11.42 6.30 -13.16
N VAL A 317 -10.66 6.02 -12.09
CA VAL A 317 -11.15 5.29 -10.91
C VAL A 317 -11.80 6.28 -9.94
N PRO A 318 -13.12 6.18 -9.65
CA PRO A 318 -13.80 7.05 -8.70
C PRO A 318 -13.40 6.74 -7.25
N PHE A 319 -13.03 7.76 -6.47
CA PHE A 319 -12.67 7.59 -5.06
C PHE A 319 -13.25 8.68 -4.16
N ALA A 320 -13.46 8.34 -2.89
CA ALA A 320 -13.91 9.26 -1.85
C ALA A 320 -12.80 9.57 -0.84
N VAL A 321 -12.94 10.68 -0.13
CA VAL A 321 -12.00 11.09 0.93
C VAL A 321 -12.78 11.42 2.19
N LYS A 322 -12.39 10.88 3.35
CA LYS A 322 -13.01 11.24 4.63
C LYS A 322 -12.85 12.74 4.91
N ASP A 323 -13.87 13.37 5.48
CA ASP A 323 -13.90 14.84 5.63
C ASP A 323 -12.95 15.44 6.70
N ASN A 324 -12.06 14.63 7.26
CA ASN A 324 -10.93 15.10 8.08
C ASN A 324 -9.60 15.13 7.30
N ILE A 325 -9.63 14.87 5.99
CA ILE A 325 -8.46 14.90 5.10
C ILE A 325 -8.67 16.01 4.07
N ASP A 326 -7.63 16.81 3.87
CA ASP A 326 -7.64 17.99 3.01
C ASP A 326 -7.71 17.63 1.54
N VAL A 327 -8.56 18.36 0.82
CA VAL A 327 -8.64 18.39 -0.65
C VAL A 327 -8.62 19.85 -1.05
N GLY A 328 -7.62 20.28 -1.85
CA GLY A 328 -7.41 21.69 -2.14
C GLY A 328 -8.66 22.37 -2.71
N GLY A 329 -9.07 23.49 -2.12
CA GLY A 329 -10.27 24.25 -2.52
C GLY A 329 -11.60 23.69 -2.00
N ILE A 330 -11.62 22.51 -1.37
CA ILE A 330 -12.82 21.89 -0.80
C ILE A 330 -12.76 21.97 0.72
N LYS A 331 -13.84 22.43 1.35
CA LYS A 331 -13.90 22.60 2.81
C LYS A 331 -13.61 21.27 3.53
N THR A 332 -12.78 21.32 4.56
CA THR A 332 -12.55 20.24 5.52
C THR A 332 -13.31 20.62 6.78
N THR A 333 -14.44 19.96 7.05
CA THR A 333 -15.29 20.29 8.21
C THR A 333 -15.03 19.39 9.40
N VAL A 334 -14.53 18.17 9.17
CA VAL A 334 -14.34 17.18 10.25
C VAL A 334 -15.67 16.87 10.98
N ALA A 335 -16.79 17.06 10.28
CA ALA A 335 -18.16 17.09 10.81
C ALA A 335 -18.37 18.07 11.98
N CYS A 336 -17.65 19.21 11.97
CA CYS A 336 -17.69 20.29 12.96
C CYS A 336 -17.58 21.64 12.23
N GLU A 337 -18.69 22.34 12.05
CA GLU A 337 -18.72 23.59 11.28
C GLU A 337 -17.84 24.68 11.92
N GLU A 338 -17.73 24.71 13.25
CA GLU A 338 -16.89 25.66 13.98
C GLU A 338 -15.38 25.42 13.75
N TYR A 339 -14.97 24.20 13.39
CA TYR A 339 -13.58 23.86 13.06
C TYR A 339 -13.26 24.06 11.56
N ALA A 340 -14.28 24.25 10.73
CA ALA A 340 -14.15 24.06 9.30
C ALA A 340 -13.27 25.13 8.63
N TYR A 341 -12.42 24.71 7.71
CA TYR A 341 -11.56 25.58 6.91
C TYR A 341 -11.46 25.06 5.46
N THR A 342 -10.98 25.89 4.54
CA THR A 342 -10.71 25.49 3.16
C THR A 342 -9.20 25.47 2.92
N PRO A 343 -8.57 24.28 2.79
CA PRO A 343 -7.15 24.18 2.50
C PRO A 343 -6.82 24.63 1.07
N GLU A 344 -5.66 25.25 0.89
CA GLU A 344 -5.15 25.61 -0.44
C GLU A 344 -4.58 24.41 -1.20
N ARG A 345 -4.10 23.39 -0.47
CA ARG A 345 -3.45 22.19 -1.02
C ARG A 345 -4.14 20.94 -0.48
N SER A 346 -4.17 19.89 -1.28
CA SER A 346 -4.67 18.59 -0.82
C SER A 346 -3.65 17.92 0.12
N ALA A 347 -4.11 16.95 0.90
CA ALA A 347 -3.24 15.99 1.55
C ALA A 347 -2.43 15.22 0.50
N ARG A 348 -1.19 14.87 0.83
CA ARG A 348 -0.26 14.21 -0.12
C ARG A 348 -0.84 12.92 -0.72
N VAL A 349 -1.51 12.10 0.09
CA VAL A 349 -2.15 10.87 -0.38
C VAL A 349 -3.27 11.16 -1.41
N VAL A 350 -4.00 12.27 -1.27
CA VAL A 350 -5.04 12.66 -2.23
C VAL A 350 -4.40 13.10 -3.56
N ASP A 351 -3.34 13.91 -3.50
CA ASP A 351 -2.59 14.31 -4.69
C ASP A 351 -2.01 13.10 -5.43
N ALA A 352 -1.51 12.08 -4.70
CA ALA A 352 -1.05 10.82 -5.27
C ALA A 352 -2.16 10.08 -6.03
N MET A 353 -3.37 10.01 -5.47
CA MET A 353 -4.52 9.38 -6.15
C MET A 353 -4.90 10.13 -7.44
N ILE A 354 -4.95 11.46 -7.39
CA ILE A 354 -5.29 12.31 -8.54
C ILE A 354 -4.19 12.23 -9.62
N ALA A 355 -2.92 12.26 -9.22
CA ALA A 355 -1.78 12.12 -10.12
C ALA A 355 -1.77 10.76 -10.84
N ALA A 356 -2.21 9.70 -10.15
CA ALA A 356 -2.42 8.37 -10.70
C ALA A 356 -3.71 8.24 -11.54
N GLY A 357 -4.46 9.32 -11.75
CA GLY A 357 -5.63 9.38 -12.63
C GLY A 357 -6.97 9.11 -11.94
N GLY A 358 -7.01 9.05 -10.61
CA GLY A 358 -8.25 8.91 -9.86
C GLY A 358 -9.16 10.13 -9.99
N ILE A 359 -10.47 9.91 -9.92
CA ILE A 359 -11.50 10.96 -9.94
C ILE A 359 -12.08 11.11 -8.52
N PHE A 360 -11.84 12.25 -7.90
CA PHE A 360 -12.39 12.59 -6.59
C PHE A 360 -13.90 12.82 -6.69
N ILE A 361 -14.68 12.07 -5.90
CA ILE A 361 -16.15 12.11 -5.91
C ILE A 361 -16.72 13.05 -4.84
N GLY A 362 -16.11 13.08 -3.65
CA GLY A 362 -16.63 13.88 -2.55
C GLY A 362 -16.00 13.56 -1.20
N LYS A 363 -16.39 14.37 -0.20
CA LYS A 363 -16.01 14.20 1.20
C LYS A 363 -17.06 13.38 1.96
N THR A 364 -16.65 12.26 2.54
CA THR A 364 -17.55 11.35 3.26
C THR A 364 -17.74 11.74 4.72
N ASN A 365 -18.91 11.42 5.25
CA ASN A 365 -19.28 11.66 6.63
C ASN A 365 -18.46 10.83 7.63
N LEU A 366 -18.37 11.30 8.86
CA LEU A 366 -17.59 10.72 9.94
C LEU A 366 -18.20 10.99 11.32
N ASP A 367 -17.81 10.22 12.35
CA ASP A 367 -17.98 10.68 13.73
C ASP A 367 -17.15 11.96 13.93
N GLN A 368 -17.79 13.00 14.46
CA GLN A 368 -17.25 14.36 14.62
C GLN A 368 -15.88 14.36 15.28
N LEU A 369 -14.96 15.14 14.70
CA LEU A 369 -13.55 15.25 15.13
C LEU A 369 -12.85 13.88 15.21
N ALA A 370 -13.27 12.92 14.38
CA ALA A 370 -12.83 11.52 14.39
C ALA A 370 -12.90 10.88 15.79
N THR A 371 -13.94 11.21 16.57
CA THR A 371 -14.12 10.77 17.95
C THR A 371 -15.31 9.82 18.07
N GLY A 372 -15.12 8.59 17.59
CA GLY A 372 -16.12 7.52 17.68
C GLY A 372 -15.75 6.28 16.87
N LEU A 373 -16.44 5.18 17.15
CA LEU A 373 -16.41 3.93 16.40
C LEU A 373 -17.81 3.56 15.87
N SER A 374 -18.76 4.50 15.90
CA SER A 374 -20.18 4.21 15.66
C SER A 374 -20.71 4.72 14.33
N GLY A 375 -20.25 5.89 13.87
CA GLY A 375 -20.84 6.63 12.76
C GLY A 375 -22.06 7.48 13.14
N CYS A 376 -22.48 7.48 14.42
CA CYS A 376 -23.68 8.15 14.90
C CYS A 376 -23.45 9.58 15.40
N ARG A 377 -22.20 10.04 15.51
CA ARG A 377 -21.84 11.30 16.17
C ARG A 377 -21.58 12.41 15.15
N SER A 378 -22.55 12.68 14.28
CA SER A 378 -22.39 13.67 13.20
C SER A 378 -23.62 14.58 13.07
N PRO A 379 -23.44 15.90 12.90
CA PRO A 379 -24.55 16.81 12.59
C PRO A 379 -25.13 16.58 11.18
N HIS A 380 -24.46 15.80 10.33
CA HIS A 380 -24.91 15.47 8.98
C HIS A 380 -25.78 14.19 8.92
N GLY A 381 -26.23 13.71 10.08
CA GLY A 381 -26.96 12.45 10.22
C GLY A 381 -26.02 11.25 10.35
N SER A 382 -26.62 10.08 10.59
CA SER A 382 -25.90 8.84 10.89
C SER A 382 -26.07 7.84 9.72
N PRO A 383 -25.00 7.53 8.97
CA PRO A 383 -25.06 6.50 7.94
C PRO A 383 -25.38 5.14 8.56
N HIS A 384 -26.09 4.30 7.81
CA HIS A 384 -26.43 2.94 8.24
C HIS A 384 -25.58 1.88 7.54
N SER A 385 -25.55 0.66 8.09
CA SER A 385 -24.91 -0.47 7.39
C SER A 385 -25.64 -0.75 6.08
N VAL A 386 -24.90 -1.11 5.02
CA VAL A 386 -25.50 -1.56 3.75
C VAL A 386 -26.29 -2.87 3.89
N PHE A 387 -26.14 -3.59 4.99
CA PHE A 387 -26.83 -4.86 5.27
C PHE A 387 -28.11 -4.69 6.09
N SER A 388 -28.29 -3.57 6.79
CA SER A 388 -29.51 -3.27 7.54
C SER A 388 -29.61 -1.78 7.88
N PRO A 389 -30.74 -1.11 7.57
CA PRO A 389 -30.98 0.28 7.96
C PRO A 389 -31.16 0.47 9.47
N ASN A 390 -31.32 -0.61 10.24
CA ASN A 390 -31.44 -0.57 11.70
C ASN A 390 -30.08 -0.54 12.41
N HIS A 391 -29.00 -0.90 11.70
CA HIS A 391 -27.68 -1.05 12.27
C HIS A 391 -26.75 0.09 11.89
N ILE A 392 -25.89 0.45 12.83
CA ILE A 392 -24.92 1.52 12.64
C ILE A 392 -23.94 1.16 11.51
N SER A 393 -23.45 2.15 10.77
CA SER A 393 -22.39 1.94 9.77
C SER A 393 -21.05 1.57 10.41
N GLY A 394 -20.86 1.90 11.70
CA GLY A 394 -19.56 1.97 12.34
C GLY A 394 -18.84 3.27 11.99
N GLY A 395 -17.78 3.56 12.72
CA GLY A 395 -17.05 4.82 12.59
C GLY A 395 -15.61 4.74 13.05
N SER A 396 -14.87 5.85 13.06
CA SER A 396 -15.33 7.17 12.62
C SER A 396 -15.39 7.32 11.10
N SER A 397 -14.83 6.42 10.28
CA SER A 397 -14.88 6.52 8.81
C SER A 397 -16.19 5.94 8.24
N SER A 398 -17.33 6.44 8.72
CA SER A 398 -18.67 5.89 8.44
C SER A 398 -19.03 5.97 6.96
N GLY A 399 -19.15 7.19 6.42
CA GLY A 399 -19.54 7.41 5.03
C GLY A 399 -18.57 6.77 4.04
N SER A 400 -17.28 6.71 4.38
CA SER A 400 -16.26 6.06 3.56
C SER A 400 -16.54 4.57 3.34
N ALA A 401 -16.87 3.84 4.40
CA ALA A 401 -17.16 2.41 4.28
C ALA A 401 -18.47 2.15 3.53
N VAL A 402 -19.51 2.94 3.82
CA VAL A 402 -20.81 2.83 3.13
C VAL A 402 -20.65 3.14 1.64
N ALA A 403 -19.94 4.21 1.27
CA ALA A 403 -19.73 4.59 -0.12
C ALA A 403 -19.02 3.49 -0.93
N VAL A 404 -18.03 2.81 -0.34
CA VAL A 404 -17.36 1.67 -0.99
C VAL A 404 -18.27 0.45 -1.07
N ALA A 405 -18.90 0.07 0.05
CA ALA A 405 -19.73 -1.13 0.12
C ALA A 405 -21.00 -1.06 -0.73
N ALA A 406 -21.58 0.14 -0.90
CA ALA A 406 -22.71 0.40 -1.79
C ALA A 406 -22.30 0.56 -3.27
N GLY A 407 -21.01 0.46 -3.60
CA GLY A 407 -20.51 0.59 -4.97
C GLY A 407 -20.72 2.00 -5.55
N LEU A 408 -20.62 3.02 -4.70
CA LEU A 408 -20.67 4.44 -5.08
C LEU A 408 -19.29 4.99 -5.43
N VAL A 409 -18.23 4.35 -4.94
CA VAL A 409 -16.82 4.60 -5.28
C VAL A 409 -16.06 3.28 -5.28
N SER A 410 -14.93 3.23 -5.99
CA SER A 410 -14.08 2.04 -6.02
C SER A 410 -13.30 1.85 -4.73
N PHE A 411 -12.90 2.93 -4.08
CA PHE A 411 -12.22 2.92 -2.79
C PHE A 411 -12.39 4.27 -2.08
N ALA A 412 -12.04 4.32 -0.79
CA ALA A 412 -12.01 5.55 -0.02
C ALA A 412 -10.71 5.71 0.78
N VAL A 413 -10.17 6.93 0.78
CA VAL A 413 -9.08 7.34 1.66
C VAL A 413 -9.69 7.81 2.98
N SER A 414 -9.27 7.22 4.10
CA SER A 414 -9.90 7.37 5.41
C SER A 414 -8.85 7.50 6.52
N THR A 415 -9.25 7.39 7.78
CA THR A 415 -8.30 7.44 8.91
C THR A 415 -8.59 6.37 9.96
N ASP A 416 -7.56 6.04 10.75
CA ASP A 416 -7.66 5.13 11.89
C ASP A 416 -6.71 5.59 13.00
N THR A 417 -7.31 5.91 14.15
CA THR A 417 -6.63 6.16 15.42
C THR A 417 -6.92 5.03 16.40
N ALA A 418 -8.21 4.70 16.55
CA ALA A 418 -8.70 3.72 17.51
C ALA A 418 -9.26 2.45 16.85
N GLY A 419 -9.36 2.39 15.51
CA GLY A 419 -10.17 1.39 14.80
C GLY A 419 -11.01 1.95 13.67
N SER A 420 -10.91 3.25 13.41
CA SER A 420 -11.82 3.97 12.51
C SER A 420 -11.73 3.60 11.03
N GLY A 421 -10.67 2.91 10.59
CA GLY A 421 -10.58 2.35 9.24
C GLY A 421 -10.99 0.89 9.16
N ARG A 422 -11.17 0.23 10.31
CA ARG A 422 -11.37 -1.23 10.44
C ARG A 422 -12.80 -1.59 10.83
N VAL A 423 -13.34 -0.96 11.89
CA VAL A 423 -14.70 -1.20 12.38
C VAL A 423 -15.76 -0.95 11.31
N PRO A 424 -15.81 0.23 10.64
CA PRO A 424 -16.83 0.48 9.62
C PRO A 424 -16.65 -0.40 8.38
N ALA A 425 -15.41 -0.78 8.04
CA ALA A 425 -15.17 -1.71 6.94
C ALA A 425 -15.82 -3.08 7.22
N MET A 426 -15.66 -3.60 8.44
CA MET A 426 -16.26 -4.88 8.83
C MET A 426 -17.79 -4.85 8.82
N PHE A 427 -18.41 -3.82 9.42
CA PHE A 427 -19.88 -3.68 9.44
C PHE A 427 -20.51 -3.50 8.06
N ASN A 428 -19.70 -3.19 7.05
CA ASN A 428 -20.14 -3.04 5.66
C ASN A 428 -19.51 -4.08 4.74
N GLY A 429 -18.92 -5.15 5.27
CA GLY A 429 -18.47 -6.30 4.47
C GLY A 429 -17.39 -5.97 3.45
N VAL A 430 -16.58 -4.93 3.70
CA VAL A 430 -15.46 -4.50 2.85
C VAL A 430 -14.14 -4.59 3.60
N THR A 431 -13.03 -4.43 2.89
CA THR A 431 -11.69 -4.47 3.49
C THR A 431 -11.25 -3.10 3.98
N GLY A 432 -10.73 -3.05 5.20
CA GLY A 432 -10.13 -1.86 5.80
C GLY A 432 -8.64 -2.07 6.06
N TYR A 433 -7.77 -1.38 5.31
CA TYR A 433 -6.33 -1.42 5.47
C TYR A 433 -5.83 -0.28 6.35
N LYS A 434 -5.20 -0.65 7.46
CA LYS A 434 -4.50 0.25 8.39
C LYS A 434 -2.98 0.09 8.22
N PRO A 435 -2.28 1.05 7.60
CA PRO A 435 -0.85 0.93 7.38
C PRO A 435 -0.04 1.03 8.67
N THR A 436 1.22 0.63 8.60
CA THR A 436 2.25 1.02 9.57
C THR A 436 2.24 2.54 9.75
N ARG A 437 2.29 3.03 10.99
CA ARG A 437 2.25 4.48 11.23
C ARG A 437 3.46 5.17 10.61
N GLY A 438 3.23 6.30 9.95
CA GLY A 438 4.28 7.11 9.33
C GLY A 438 4.73 6.64 7.94
N THR A 439 4.12 5.59 7.36
CA THR A 439 4.43 5.20 5.96
C THR A 439 3.55 5.93 4.94
N LEU A 440 2.31 6.27 5.30
CA LEU A 440 1.50 7.24 4.56
C LEU A 440 1.56 8.57 5.29
N SER A 441 1.83 9.66 4.55
CA SER A 441 1.96 11.01 5.11
C SER A 441 0.67 11.45 5.80
N ALA A 442 0.79 12.02 6.99
CA ALA A 442 -0.30 12.68 7.71
C ALA A 442 -0.41 14.18 7.37
N GLN A 443 0.34 14.70 6.39
CA GLN A 443 0.17 16.09 5.94
C GLN A 443 -1.21 16.30 5.32
N GLY A 444 -1.90 17.37 5.75
CA GLY A 444 -3.28 17.65 5.35
C GLY A 444 -4.33 16.77 6.04
N LEU A 445 -3.97 16.03 7.10
CA LEU A 445 -4.93 15.37 7.98
C LEU A 445 -5.20 16.26 9.19
N VAL A 446 -6.47 16.53 9.49
CA VAL A 446 -6.87 17.06 10.80
C VAL A 446 -6.67 15.95 11.85
N PRO A 447 -5.74 16.12 12.81
CA PRO A 447 -5.37 15.06 13.72
C PRO A 447 -6.42 14.84 14.81
N ALA A 448 -6.66 13.57 15.12
CA ALA A 448 -7.31 13.15 16.36
C ALA A 448 -6.26 12.92 17.45
N CYS A 449 -5.32 12.00 17.25
CA CYS A 449 -4.14 11.84 18.10
C CYS A 449 -2.93 11.82 17.17
N LYS A 450 -2.26 12.96 17.00
CA LYS A 450 -1.24 13.15 15.96
C LYS A 450 -0.15 12.07 15.94
N SER A 451 0.27 11.58 17.11
CA SER A 451 1.26 10.52 17.27
C SER A 451 0.75 9.12 16.97
N LEU A 452 -0.56 8.91 16.81
CA LEU A 452 -1.21 7.60 16.61
C LEU A 452 -1.95 7.51 15.28
N ASP A 453 -2.31 8.65 14.68
CA ASP A 453 -3.15 8.69 13.50
C ASP A 453 -2.47 8.04 12.30
N THR A 454 -3.29 7.34 11.52
CA THR A 454 -2.90 6.81 10.21
C THR A 454 -3.97 7.12 9.19
N ILE A 455 -3.56 7.56 8.00
CA ILE A 455 -4.43 7.47 6.82
C ILE A 455 -4.64 5.99 6.51
N THR A 456 -5.86 5.62 6.14
CA THR A 456 -6.26 4.25 5.82
C THR A 456 -6.91 4.17 4.46
N ILE A 457 -7.03 2.95 3.95
CA ILE A 457 -7.69 2.66 2.68
C ILE A 457 -8.83 1.69 2.97
N ILE A 458 -10.03 2.04 2.50
CA ILE A 458 -11.17 1.12 2.47
C ILE A 458 -11.42 0.75 1.02
N ALA A 459 -11.48 -0.55 0.72
CA ALA A 459 -11.68 -1.09 -0.62
C ALA A 459 -12.50 -2.39 -0.56
N PRO A 460 -13.12 -2.83 -1.67
CA PRO A 460 -13.95 -4.04 -1.69
C PRO A 460 -13.22 -5.32 -1.29
N THR A 461 -11.93 -5.45 -1.64
CA THR A 461 -11.14 -6.66 -1.40
C THR A 461 -9.71 -6.35 -0.93
N VAL A 462 -9.04 -7.37 -0.39
CA VAL A 462 -7.61 -7.31 -0.02
C VAL A 462 -6.73 -6.89 -1.20
N GLU A 463 -7.03 -7.40 -2.40
CA GLU A 463 -6.26 -7.09 -3.60
C GLU A 463 -6.40 -5.62 -4.02
N GLU A 464 -7.61 -5.07 -3.96
CA GLU A 464 -7.83 -3.66 -4.32
C GLU A 464 -7.22 -2.71 -3.29
N ALA A 465 -7.35 -3.02 -2.00
CA ALA A 465 -6.70 -2.25 -0.95
C ALA A 465 -5.18 -2.19 -1.16
N ARG A 466 -4.56 -3.31 -1.59
CA ARG A 466 -3.12 -3.34 -1.89
C ARG A 466 -2.77 -2.45 -3.09
N LYS A 467 -3.55 -2.50 -4.17
CA LYS A 467 -3.30 -1.67 -5.36
C LYS A 467 -3.36 -0.18 -5.03
N VAL A 468 -4.34 0.25 -4.26
CA VAL A 468 -4.45 1.63 -3.80
C VAL A 468 -3.30 2.00 -2.86
N TRP A 469 -2.91 1.10 -1.95
CA TRP A 469 -1.77 1.34 -1.05
C TRP A 469 -0.48 1.59 -1.81
N LEU A 470 -0.19 0.80 -2.84
CA LEU A 470 1.01 0.96 -3.65
C LEU A 470 1.05 2.27 -4.45
N VAL A 471 -0.10 2.92 -4.67
CA VAL A 471 -0.19 4.27 -5.24
C VAL A 471 -0.03 5.32 -4.14
N ALA A 472 -0.53 5.06 -2.93
CA ALA A 472 -0.46 5.99 -1.80
C ALA A 472 0.94 6.08 -1.16
N ASP A 473 1.71 4.98 -1.19
CA ASP A 473 3.06 4.92 -0.66
C ASP A 473 4.08 5.58 -1.61
N GLU A 474 4.11 6.91 -1.57
CA GLU A 474 5.09 7.73 -2.29
C GLU A 474 6.44 7.87 -1.54
N GLY A 475 6.67 7.05 -0.51
CA GLY A 475 7.83 7.15 0.37
C GLY A 475 7.72 8.25 1.43
N PRO A 476 8.77 8.43 2.26
CA PRO A 476 8.72 9.33 3.41
C PRO A 476 8.44 10.78 3.00
N ASP A 477 7.63 11.47 3.80
CA ASP A 477 7.36 12.89 3.64
C ASP A 477 8.26 13.72 4.57
N PRO A 478 9.21 14.51 4.03
CA PRO A 478 10.08 15.33 4.87
C PRO A 478 9.34 16.42 5.65
N ALA A 479 8.10 16.76 5.26
CA ALA A 479 7.27 17.70 6.01
C ALA A 479 6.52 17.03 7.18
N ASP A 480 6.36 15.71 7.16
CA ASP A 480 5.72 14.95 8.24
C ASP A 480 6.75 14.51 9.31
N PRO A 481 6.69 15.06 10.54
CA PRO A 481 7.63 14.70 11.59
C PRO A 481 7.51 13.24 12.06
N TYR A 482 6.42 12.55 11.73
CA TYR A 482 6.22 11.13 12.04
C TYR A 482 6.54 10.21 10.86
N ALA A 483 6.99 10.75 9.72
CA ALA A 483 7.36 9.94 8.56
C ALA A 483 8.47 8.96 8.91
N LYS A 484 8.26 7.69 8.53
CA LYS A 484 9.28 6.65 8.65
C LYS A 484 10.03 6.50 7.34
N THR A 485 11.35 6.46 7.44
CA THR A 485 12.18 6.10 6.29
C THR A 485 12.03 4.62 5.99
N GLN A 486 12.15 4.26 4.72
CA GLN A 486 12.05 2.87 4.29
C GLN A 486 13.14 1.99 4.94
N GLN A 487 14.32 2.54 5.21
CA GLN A 487 15.43 1.87 5.91
C GLN A 487 15.12 1.55 7.38
N SER A 488 14.15 2.26 8.00
CA SER A 488 13.74 2.03 9.39
C SER A 488 12.76 0.87 9.55
N LEU A 489 12.18 0.38 8.45
CA LEU A 489 11.15 -0.65 8.45
C LEU A 489 11.75 -2.05 8.41
N ALA A 490 11.07 -3.00 9.07
CA ALA A 490 11.49 -4.39 9.08
C ALA A 490 11.44 -5.01 7.66
N LEU A 491 12.45 -5.84 7.38
CA LEU A 491 12.54 -6.70 6.21
C LEU A 491 12.40 -8.17 6.66
N TRP A 492 12.05 -9.07 5.75
CA TRP A 492 11.94 -10.51 6.01
C TRP A 492 12.42 -11.31 4.80
N HIS A 493 12.71 -12.59 5.01
CA HIS A 493 13.03 -13.50 3.91
C HIS A 493 11.79 -13.81 3.10
N VAL A 494 11.95 -13.82 1.78
CA VAL A 494 10.92 -14.21 0.84
C VAL A 494 10.77 -15.73 0.86
N ASP A 495 9.51 -16.19 0.84
CA ASP A 495 9.18 -17.59 0.63
C ASP A 495 8.33 -17.72 -0.63
N PHE A 496 8.94 -18.19 -1.70
CA PHE A 496 8.28 -18.31 -3.01
C PHE A 496 7.10 -19.28 -3.01
N ARG A 497 7.01 -20.18 -2.03
CA ARG A 497 5.91 -21.15 -1.87
C ARG A 497 4.62 -20.46 -1.40
N GLY A 498 4.73 -19.26 -0.84
CA GLY A 498 3.61 -18.48 -0.31
C GLY A 498 3.01 -19.03 1.00
N PRO A 499 2.07 -18.29 1.64
CA PRO A 499 1.57 -18.62 2.97
C PRO A 499 0.96 -20.03 3.10
N LYS A 500 0.26 -20.51 2.06
CA LYS A 500 -0.42 -21.80 2.09
C LYS A 500 0.54 -22.98 2.17
N ALA A 501 1.57 -22.99 1.34
CA ALA A 501 2.50 -24.11 1.24
C ALA A 501 3.74 -23.93 2.11
N GLY A 502 4.23 -22.70 2.27
CA GLY A 502 5.35 -22.37 3.17
C GLY A 502 4.95 -22.38 4.64
N GLY A 503 3.67 -22.12 4.93
CA GLY A 503 3.15 -22.00 6.28
C GLY A 503 3.49 -20.66 6.93
N PHE A 504 2.80 -20.36 8.04
CA PHE A 504 3.10 -19.20 8.88
C PHE A 504 2.53 -19.43 10.29
N ASN A 505 3.05 -18.72 11.28
CA ASN A 505 2.53 -18.78 12.65
C ASN A 505 1.55 -17.63 12.90
N PHE A 506 0.49 -17.89 13.65
CA PHE A 506 -0.43 -16.83 14.07
C PHE A 506 -0.84 -16.91 15.53
N GLY A 507 -0.95 -15.76 16.18
CA GLY A 507 -1.48 -15.62 17.53
C GLY A 507 -2.95 -15.25 17.54
N VAL A 508 -3.64 -15.51 18.65
CA VAL A 508 -5.03 -15.07 18.89
C VAL A 508 -5.20 -14.60 20.34
N PRO A 509 -6.21 -13.76 20.64
CA PRO A 509 -6.50 -13.36 22.01
C PRO A 509 -6.86 -14.56 22.90
N PRO A 510 -6.58 -14.48 24.21
CA PRO A 510 -7.03 -15.49 25.16
C PRO A 510 -8.55 -15.47 25.31
N GLN A 511 -9.13 -16.57 25.79
CA GLN A 511 -10.58 -16.68 25.96
C GLN A 511 -11.17 -15.58 26.87
N SER A 512 -10.42 -15.12 27.87
CA SER A 512 -10.83 -14.01 28.75
C SER A 512 -11.06 -12.71 27.99
N ALA A 513 -10.20 -12.37 27.02
CA ALA A 513 -10.38 -11.21 26.17
C ALA A 513 -11.61 -11.38 25.25
N LEU A 514 -11.81 -12.59 24.71
CA LEU A 514 -12.93 -12.91 23.82
C LEU A 514 -14.31 -12.83 24.50
N GLN A 515 -14.39 -12.80 25.84
CA GLN A 515 -15.65 -12.58 26.57
C GLN A 515 -16.27 -11.20 26.29
N ALA A 516 -15.50 -10.24 25.77
CA ALA A 516 -16.04 -8.96 25.33
C ALA A 516 -16.98 -9.09 24.10
N CYS A 517 -16.81 -10.15 23.30
CA CYS A 517 -17.62 -10.44 22.12
C CYS A 517 -18.97 -11.06 22.47
N THR A 518 -19.98 -10.74 21.67
CA THR A 518 -21.25 -11.50 21.65
C THR A 518 -21.02 -12.97 21.24
N PRO A 519 -21.93 -13.90 21.62
CA PRO A 519 -21.81 -15.31 21.23
C PRO A 519 -21.65 -15.53 19.72
N ALA A 520 -22.39 -14.79 18.90
CA ALA A 520 -22.29 -14.85 17.44
C ALA A 520 -20.87 -14.48 16.95
N PHE A 521 -20.26 -13.43 17.52
CA PHE A 521 -18.90 -13.01 17.18
C PHE A 521 -17.84 -14.01 17.66
N GLN A 522 -18.03 -14.64 18.82
CA GLN A 522 -17.15 -15.71 19.29
C GLN A 522 -17.19 -16.91 18.32
N GLN A 523 -18.39 -17.32 17.89
CA GLN A 523 -18.56 -18.40 16.92
C GLN A 523 -17.96 -18.07 15.54
N GLY A 524 -18.20 -16.85 15.05
CA GLY A 524 -17.59 -16.34 13.83
C GLY A 524 -16.07 -16.37 13.91
N PHE A 525 -15.51 -15.97 15.06
CA PHE A 525 -14.06 -15.97 15.27
C PHE A 525 -13.46 -17.38 15.32
N THR A 526 -14.14 -18.35 15.95
CA THR A 526 -13.74 -19.76 15.89
C THR A 526 -13.69 -20.26 14.44
N SER A 527 -14.66 -19.89 13.62
CA SER A 527 -14.69 -20.25 12.19
C SER A 527 -13.55 -19.59 11.42
N ALA A 528 -13.21 -18.33 11.74
CA ALA A 528 -12.09 -17.63 11.14
C ALA A 528 -10.74 -18.26 11.53
N ILE A 529 -10.56 -18.71 12.77
CA ILE A 529 -9.35 -19.44 13.18
C ILE A 529 -9.17 -20.70 12.33
N ALA A 530 -10.21 -21.54 12.22
CA ALA A 530 -10.16 -22.75 11.40
C ALA A 530 -9.93 -22.46 9.90
N ARG A 531 -10.42 -21.31 9.41
CA ARG A 531 -10.13 -20.85 8.04
C ARG A 531 -8.67 -20.43 7.88
N LEU A 532 -8.07 -19.74 8.85
CA LEU A 532 -6.66 -19.34 8.79
C LEU A 532 -5.72 -20.54 8.92
N GLU A 533 -6.08 -21.56 9.69
CA GLU A 533 -5.34 -22.83 9.75
C GLU A 533 -5.33 -23.53 8.38
N ARG A 534 -6.47 -23.59 7.69
CA ARG A 534 -6.56 -24.13 6.32
C ARG A 534 -5.84 -23.26 5.27
N ALA A 535 -5.60 -22.00 5.58
CA ALA A 535 -4.81 -21.08 4.77
C ALA A 535 -3.28 -21.28 4.94
N GLY A 536 -2.83 -22.22 5.78
CA GLY A 536 -1.42 -22.51 6.06
C GLY A 536 -0.94 -22.04 7.44
N GLY A 537 -1.85 -21.49 8.26
CA GLY A 537 -1.53 -20.97 9.58
C GLY A 537 -1.34 -22.06 10.64
N THR A 538 -0.35 -21.91 11.51
CA THR A 538 -0.24 -22.66 12.76
C THR A 538 -0.52 -21.73 13.93
N ARG A 539 -1.52 -22.07 14.75
CA ARG A 539 -1.88 -21.27 15.93
C ARG A 539 -0.81 -21.42 17.01
N VAL A 540 -0.37 -20.30 17.55
CA VAL A 540 0.59 -20.22 18.66
C VAL A 540 -0.06 -19.45 19.82
N GLU A 541 0.14 -19.94 21.05
CA GLU A 541 -0.23 -19.19 22.25
C GLU A 541 0.78 -18.08 22.49
N ILE A 542 0.31 -16.87 22.75
CA ILE A 542 1.14 -15.68 22.91
C ILE A 542 0.85 -15.00 24.24
N ASP A 543 1.82 -14.26 24.77
CA ASP A 543 1.57 -13.33 25.85
C ASP A 543 0.70 -12.15 25.38
N TRP A 544 -0.53 -12.06 25.91
CA TRP A 544 -1.48 -11.01 25.56
C TRP A 544 -1.23 -9.67 26.28
N THR A 545 -0.40 -9.68 27.32
CA THR A 545 -0.13 -8.52 28.19
C THR A 545 0.20 -7.22 27.42
N PRO A 546 1.12 -7.18 26.44
CA PRO A 546 1.43 -5.94 25.74
C PRO A 546 0.25 -5.39 24.93
N PHE A 547 -0.58 -6.26 24.34
CA PHE A 547 -1.76 -5.86 23.57
C PHE A 547 -2.85 -5.28 24.47
N GLN A 548 -3.07 -5.88 25.65
CA GLN A 548 -3.97 -5.32 26.66
C GLN A 548 -3.49 -3.95 27.13
N ALA A 549 -2.21 -3.80 27.50
CA ALA A 549 -1.64 -2.51 27.90
C ALA A 549 -1.80 -1.43 26.81
N GLY A 550 -1.59 -1.81 25.54
CA GLY A 550 -1.82 -0.93 24.40
C GLY A 550 -3.27 -0.48 24.24
N ASN A 551 -4.25 -1.32 24.61
CA ASN A 551 -5.66 -0.94 24.59
C ASN A 551 -6.00 0.07 25.69
N ASP A 552 -5.54 -0.20 26.91
CA ASP A 552 -5.87 0.58 28.10
C ASP A 552 -5.27 2.01 28.00
N LEU A 553 -4.06 2.12 27.44
CA LEU A 553 -3.34 3.39 27.27
C LEU A 553 -4.13 4.47 26.50
N LEU A 554 -4.98 4.10 25.52
CA LEU A 554 -5.63 5.09 24.66
C LEU A 554 -6.67 5.94 25.38
N TYR A 555 -7.55 5.32 26.18
CA TYR A 555 -8.65 6.01 26.86
C TYR A 555 -8.52 6.03 28.39
N GLU A 556 -7.84 5.05 29.00
CA GLU A 556 -7.60 5.03 30.44
C GLU A 556 -6.31 5.78 30.82
N GLY A 557 -5.34 5.84 29.91
CA GLY A 557 -4.10 6.58 30.06
C GLY A 557 -4.19 8.08 29.72
N ALA A 558 -3.02 8.68 29.54
CA ALA A 558 -2.80 10.09 29.18
C ALA A 558 -2.94 10.35 27.68
N LEU A 559 -2.91 9.32 26.82
CA LEU A 559 -2.96 9.49 25.36
C LEU A 559 -4.25 10.16 24.87
N VAL A 560 -5.35 10.05 25.62
CA VAL A 560 -6.60 10.79 25.33
C VAL A 560 -6.40 12.31 25.34
N GLN A 561 -5.43 12.82 26.11
CA GLN A 561 -5.09 14.25 26.15
C GLN A 561 -4.47 14.74 24.83
N GLU A 562 -3.93 13.82 24.01
CA GLU A 562 -3.43 14.20 22.69
C GLU A 562 -4.55 14.70 21.78
N ARG A 563 -5.81 14.30 21.99
CA ARG A 563 -6.96 14.90 21.28
C ARG A 563 -7.12 16.38 21.60
N ILE A 564 -6.98 16.73 22.88
CA ILE A 564 -7.03 18.12 23.32
C ILE A 564 -5.86 18.91 22.74
N ALA A 565 -4.64 18.33 22.73
CA ALA A 565 -3.46 18.96 22.17
C ALA A 565 -3.54 19.14 20.64
N SER A 566 -4.10 18.15 19.93
CA SER A 566 -4.21 18.10 18.47
C SER A 566 -5.24 19.08 17.93
N ILE A 567 -6.42 19.15 18.57
CA ILE A 567 -7.53 20.00 18.14
C ILE A 567 -7.39 21.42 18.73
N GLY A 568 -6.88 21.53 19.96
CA GLY A 568 -6.67 22.79 20.67
C GLY A 568 -7.62 22.96 21.85
N ALA A 569 -7.06 23.10 23.05
CA ALA A 569 -7.83 23.21 24.30
C ALA A 569 -8.79 24.41 24.33
N THR A 570 -8.37 25.56 23.80
CA THR A 570 -9.21 26.77 23.73
C THR A 570 -10.42 26.53 22.82
N PHE A 571 -10.18 26.05 21.60
CA PHE A 571 -11.23 25.73 20.64
C PHE A 571 -12.27 24.77 21.24
N ILE A 572 -11.81 23.67 21.85
CA ILE A 572 -12.70 22.69 22.47
C ILE A 572 -13.55 23.38 23.55
N LYS A 573 -12.94 24.10 24.50
CA LYS A 573 -13.67 24.73 25.62
C LYS A 573 -14.74 25.72 25.15
N GLU A 574 -14.44 26.50 24.11
CA GLU A 574 -15.35 27.52 23.58
C GLU A 574 -16.52 26.92 22.79
N ASN A 575 -16.35 25.72 22.22
CA ASN A 575 -17.32 25.10 21.31
C ASN A 575 -17.94 23.81 21.87
N LEU A 576 -17.66 23.41 23.11
CA LEU A 576 -18.20 22.18 23.74
C LEU A 576 -19.73 22.03 23.60
N SER A 577 -20.47 23.14 23.64
CA SER A 577 -21.92 23.14 23.52
C SER A 577 -22.45 22.91 22.09
N THR A 578 -21.61 23.06 21.06
CA THR A 578 -22.00 22.83 19.66
C THR A 578 -21.69 21.40 19.19
N PHE A 579 -20.86 20.68 19.94
CA PHE A 579 -20.49 19.31 19.63
C PHE A 579 -21.66 18.34 19.83
N ASP A 580 -21.58 17.20 19.13
CA ASP A 580 -22.44 16.04 19.41
C ASP A 580 -22.43 15.72 20.92
N PRO A 581 -23.57 15.38 21.55
CA PRO A 581 -23.63 15.17 23.00
C PRO A 581 -22.62 14.15 23.55
N ALA A 582 -22.35 13.07 22.82
CA ALA A 582 -21.38 12.07 23.23
C ALA A 582 -19.94 12.60 23.09
N VAL A 583 -19.65 13.31 21.99
CA VAL A 583 -18.35 13.97 21.76
C VAL A 583 -18.10 15.04 22.82
N SER A 584 -19.10 15.87 23.12
CA SER A 584 -19.06 16.88 24.18
C SER A 584 -18.78 16.27 25.55
N SER A 585 -19.45 15.15 25.88
CA SER A 585 -19.21 14.41 27.12
C SER A 585 -17.78 13.87 27.21
N ILE A 586 -17.22 13.35 26.11
CA ILE A 586 -15.85 12.81 26.07
C ILE A 586 -14.83 13.93 26.29
N PHE A 587 -14.96 15.05 25.58
CA PHE A 587 -14.04 16.18 25.75
C PHE A 587 -14.18 16.85 27.10
N SER A 588 -15.40 16.95 27.64
CA SER A 588 -15.63 17.47 29.00
C SER A 588 -14.93 16.60 30.04
N ALA A 589 -15.06 15.27 29.94
CA ALA A 589 -14.37 14.32 30.82
C ALA A 589 -12.84 14.41 30.67
N ALA A 590 -12.34 14.51 29.44
CA ALA A 590 -10.91 14.65 29.18
C ALA A 590 -10.35 15.97 29.73
N LEU A 591 -11.07 17.08 29.61
CA LEU A 591 -10.68 18.39 30.16
C LEU A 591 -10.72 18.43 31.70
N ALA A 592 -11.61 17.65 32.32
CA ALA A 592 -11.73 17.53 33.77
C ALA A 592 -10.71 16.56 34.38
N LYS A 593 -10.13 15.66 33.58
CA LYS A 593 -9.13 14.67 34.02
C LYS A 593 -7.82 15.39 34.35
N GLU A 594 -7.42 15.41 35.61
CA GLU A 594 -6.12 15.91 36.05
C GLU A 594 -5.02 14.92 35.60
N VAL A 595 -4.39 15.19 34.45
CA VAL A 595 -3.23 14.45 33.95
C VAL A 595 -1.98 15.31 34.16
N THR A 596 -1.02 14.80 34.92
CA THR A 596 0.24 15.52 35.18
C THR A 596 1.33 15.15 34.15
N ALA A 597 2.38 15.96 34.03
CA ALA A 597 3.50 15.64 33.14
C ALA A 597 4.16 14.27 33.48
N PRO A 598 4.38 13.90 34.76
CA PRO A 598 4.82 12.54 35.12
C PRO A 598 3.90 11.43 34.64
N ASP A 599 2.57 11.62 34.63
CA ASP A 599 1.62 10.64 34.11
C ASP A 599 1.83 10.40 32.60
N VAL A 600 2.01 11.49 31.84
CA VAL A 600 2.31 11.42 30.41
C VAL A 600 3.58 10.62 30.16
N PHE A 601 4.67 10.93 30.86
CA PHE A 601 5.94 10.21 30.66
C PHE A 601 5.89 8.75 31.10
N ARG A 602 5.16 8.43 32.19
CA ARG A 602 4.93 7.04 32.59
C ARG A 602 4.21 6.26 31.48
N ASP A 603 3.16 6.83 30.92
CA ASP A 603 2.36 6.17 29.89
C ASP A 603 3.15 6.04 28.57
N LEU A 604 3.99 7.01 28.23
CA LEU A 604 4.95 6.92 27.12
C LEU A 604 5.98 5.80 27.33
N HIS A 605 6.50 5.64 28.56
CA HIS A 605 7.40 4.53 28.87
C HIS A 605 6.69 3.18 28.74
N LEU A 606 5.45 3.05 29.25
CA LEU A 606 4.65 1.84 29.11
C LEU A 606 4.33 1.53 27.65
N GLN A 607 4.03 2.55 26.84
CA GLN A 607 3.82 2.40 25.40
C GLN A 607 5.08 1.87 24.71
N ALA A 608 6.25 2.46 25.00
CA ALA A 608 7.51 2.04 24.41
C ALA A 608 7.88 0.59 24.81
N GLU A 609 7.67 0.24 26.08
CA GLU A 609 7.88 -1.11 26.59
C GLU A 609 6.95 -2.12 25.90
N SER A 610 5.65 -1.84 25.88
CA SER A 610 4.63 -2.72 25.27
C SER A 610 4.85 -2.89 23.77
N THR A 611 5.24 -1.82 23.08
CA THR A 611 5.58 -1.85 21.64
C THR A 611 6.78 -2.77 21.40
N ARG A 612 7.81 -2.69 22.24
CA ARG A 612 9.00 -3.55 22.13
C ARG A 612 8.66 -5.02 22.37
N TYR A 613 7.82 -5.33 23.36
CA TYR A 613 7.40 -6.72 23.62
C TYR A 613 6.50 -7.26 22.52
N ALA A 614 5.53 -6.49 22.03
CA ALA A 614 4.72 -6.89 20.87
C ALA A 614 5.61 -7.16 19.65
N ALA A 615 6.59 -6.29 19.37
CA ALA A 615 7.54 -6.49 18.27
C ALA A 615 8.40 -7.75 18.46
N ALA A 616 8.74 -8.14 19.69
CA ALA A 616 9.44 -9.39 19.97
C ALA A 616 8.56 -10.61 19.67
N ILE A 617 7.29 -10.60 20.08
CA ILE A 617 6.33 -11.67 19.77
C ILE A 617 6.21 -11.86 18.25
N PHE A 618 6.09 -10.78 17.46
CA PHE A 618 6.04 -10.86 15.99
C PHE A 618 7.37 -11.29 15.33
N ARG A 619 8.50 -11.11 16.02
CA ARG A 619 9.79 -11.52 15.48
C ARG A 619 10.06 -12.99 15.74
N ASP A 620 9.75 -13.45 16.95
CA ASP A 620 10.21 -14.73 17.47
C ASP A 620 9.13 -15.83 17.44
N GLU A 621 7.84 -15.47 17.48
CA GLU A 621 6.76 -16.43 17.71
C GLU A 621 5.74 -16.47 16.56
N ILE A 622 5.25 -15.31 16.12
CA ILE A 622 4.14 -15.21 15.16
C ILE A 622 4.45 -14.31 13.96
N ASP A 623 3.83 -14.59 12.82
CA ASP A 623 3.89 -13.72 11.66
C ASP A 623 2.73 -12.72 11.62
N VAL A 624 1.58 -13.11 12.18
CA VAL A 624 0.35 -12.32 12.22
C VAL A 624 -0.42 -12.57 13.51
N LEU A 625 -1.09 -11.55 14.02
CA LEU A 625 -2.06 -11.66 15.09
C LEU A 625 -3.46 -11.60 14.47
N LEU A 626 -4.29 -12.61 14.73
CA LEU A 626 -5.68 -12.64 14.29
C LEU A 626 -6.61 -12.26 15.45
N VAL A 627 -7.43 -11.23 15.28
CA VAL A 627 -8.43 -10.79 16.28
C VAL A 627 -9.81 -10.62 15.65
N PRO A 628 -10.92 -10.71 16.42
CA PRO A 628 -12.19 -10.15 15.97
C PRO A 628 -11.98 -8.66 15.67
N THR A 629 -12.55 -8.14 14.57
CA THR A 629 -12.37 -6.71 14.26
C THR A 629 -13.04 -5.81 15.32
N THR A 630 -14.13 -6.29 15.92
CA THR A 630 -14.85 -5.64 17.02
C THR A 630 -15.68 -6.71 17.78
N THR A 631 -16.53 -6.29 18.71
CA THR A 631 -17.20 -7.17 19.68
C THR A 631 -18.65 -7.54 19.34
N CYS A 632 -19.35 -6.66 18.61
CA CYS A 632 -20.74 -6.84 18.15
C CYS A 632 -21.05 -5.86 17.01
N HIS A 633 -22.22 -5.99 16.36
CA HIS A 633 -22.77 -4.98 15.44
C HIS A 633 -24.05 -4.38 16.05
N PRO A 634 -23.98 -3.20 16.66
CA PRO A 634 -25.13 -2.59 17.32
C PRO A 634 -26.19 -2.04 16.36
N THR A 635 -27.43 -2.03 16.82
CA THR A 635 -28.50 -1.19 16.27
C THR A 635 -28.34 0.28 16.66
N PHE A 636 -29.00 1.18 15.94
CA PHE A 636 -29.08 2.58 16.35
C PHE A 636 -29.76 2.78 17.71
N GLU A 637 -30.73 1.93 18.06
CA GLU A 637 -31.42 1.98 19.35
C GLU A 637 -30.46 1.67 20.50
N GLU A 638 -29.72 0.56 20.40
CA GLU A 638 -28.71 0.17 21.39
C GLU A 638 -27.62 1.22 21.54
N MET A 639 -27.12 1.77 20.41
CA MET A 639 -26.10 2.82 20.43
C MET A 639 -26.61 4.12 21.05
N ARG A 640 -27.88 4.47 20.86
CA ARG A 640 -28.49 5.66 21.50
C ARG A 640 -28.69 5.44 23.01
N ALA A 641 -28.98 4.20 23.42
CA ALA A 641 -29.18 3.86 24.82
C ALA A 641 -27.87 3.91 25.64
N ASP A 642 -26.73 3.58 25.03
CA ASP A 642 -25.42 3.59 25.69
C ASP A 642 -24.28 4.09 24.76
N PRO A 643 -24.28 5.39 24.39
CA PRO A 643 -23.42 5.91 23.32
C PRO A 643 -21.93 5.95 23.68
N ILE A 644 -21.58 5.82 24.97
CA ILE A 644 -20.19 5.88 25.44
C ILE A 644 -19.64 4.48 25.71
N ALA A 645 -20.29 3.69 26.58
CA ALA A 645 -19.72 2.41 26.99
C ALA A 645 -19.85 1.36 25.88
N LEU A 646 -20.95 1.33 25.11
CA LEU A 646 -21.05 0.46 23.94
C LEU A 646 -20.00 0.81 22.89
N ASN A 647 -19.79 2.09 22.60
CA ASN A 647 -18.73 2.52 21.67
C ASN A 647 -17.34 2.13 22.16
N SER A 648 -17.05 2.24 23.46
CA SER A 648 -15.77 1.79 24.04
C SER A 648 -15.58 0.28 23.85
N ARG A 649 -16.62 -0.52 24.07
CA ARG A 649 -16.60 -1.98 23.83
C ARG A 649 -16.32 -2.36 22.39
N LEU A 650 -16.72 -1.54 21.41
CA LEU A 650 -16.36 -1.79 20.01
C LEU A 650 -14.84 -1.73 19.76
N GLY A 651 -14.11 -1.02 20.63
CA GLY A 651 -12.67 -0.81 20.52
C GLY A 651 -11.78 -1.89 21.15
N ALA A 652 -12.37 -2.92 21.77
CA ALA A 652 -11.67 -3.91 22.60
C ALA A 652 -10.55 -4.69 21.86
N PHE A 653 -10.55 -4.71 20.53
CA PHE A 653 -9.53 -5.38 19.71
C PHE A 653 -8.84 -4.46 18.71
N THR A 654 -9.00 -3.14 18.86
CA THR A 654 -8.55 -2.17 17.83
C THR A 654 -7.58 -1.12 18.34
N HIS A 655 -7.71 -0.63 19.58
CA HIS A 655 -6.93 0.51 20.08
C HIS A 655 -5.41 0.25 20.05
N PHE A 656 -4.99 -0.93 20.51
CA PHE A 656 -3.57 -1.30 20.56
C PHE A 656 -2.88 -1.26 19.19
N GLY A 657 -3.63 -1.34 18.08
CA GLY A 657 -3.08 -1.35 16.73
C GLY A 657 -2.21 -0.13 16.42
N ASN A 658 -2.66 1.08 16.76
CA ASN A 658 -1.84 2.29 16.57
C ASN A 658 -0.95 2.59 17.77
N VAL A 659 -1.42 2.28 18.99
CA VAL A 659 -0.64 2.51 20.22
C VAL A 659 0.68 1.73 20.17
N LEU A 660 0.66 0.52 19.61
CA LEU A 660 1.82 -0.38 19.49
C LEU A 660 2.44 -0.40 18.09
N ASP A 661 2.10 0.57 17.23
CA ASP A 661 2.68 0.72 15.89
C ASP A 661 2.56 -0.54 15.00
N LEU A 662 1.41 -1.20 15.06
CA LEU A 662 1.08 -2.35 14.22
C LEU A 662 0.51 -1.89 12.87
N CYS A 663 0.60 -2.73 11.84
CA CYS A 663 -0.18 -2.61 10.60
C CYS A 663 -1.30 -3.66 10.61
N GLY A 664 -2.36 -3.50 9.81
CA GLY A 664 -3.37 -4.54 9.73
C GLY A 664 -4.42 -4.40 8.64
N LEU A 665 -5.13 -5.50 8.39
CA LEU A 665 -6.23 -5.63 7.43
C LEU A 665 -7.45 -6.19 8.13
N ALA A 666 -8.51 -5.38 8.24
CA ALA A 666 -9.84 -5.86 8.57
C ALA A 666 -10.47 -6.45 7.31
N VAL A 667 -10.87 -7.73 7.37
CA VAL A 667 -11.41 -8.47 6.23
C VAL A 667 -12.71 -9.19 6.60
N PRO A 668 -13.65 -9.35 5.65
CA PRO A 668 -14.82 -10.18 5.83
C PRO A 668 -14.44 -11.65 6.12
N ALA A 669 -15.08 -12.24 7.12
CA ALA A 669 -14.81 -13.60 7.60
C ALA A 669 -16.07 -14.48 7.71
N GLY A 670 -17.23 -13.97 7.29
CA GLY A 670 -18.48 -14.71 7.27
C GLY A 670 -19.69 -13.80 7.46
N THR A 671 -20.83 -14.40 7.75
CA THR A 671 -22.05 -13.69 8.12
C THR A 671 -22.69 -14.38 9.32
N TYR A 672 -23.59 -13.67 10.01
CA TYR A 672 -24.41 -14.22 11.09
C TYR A 672 -25.80 -13.57 11.04
N VAL A 673 -26.79 -14.21 11.67
CA VAL A 673 -28.16 -13.68 11.77
C VAL A 673 -28.29 -12.87 13.06
N SER A 674 -28.77 -11.62 12.95
CA SER A 674 -28.97 -10.75 14.11
C SER A 674 -30.13 -11.25 14.99
N GLU A 675 -29.93 -11.34 16.30
CA GLU A 675 -31.01 -11.70 17.24
C GLU A 675 -31.84 -10.48 17.67
N GLY A 676 -31.28 -9.27 17.59
CA GLY A 676 -31.91 -8.02 18.06
C GLY A 676 -32.41 -7.07 16.96
N GLY A 677 -32.11 -7.33 15.68
CA GLY A 677 -32.41 -6.41 14.56
C GLY A 677 -33.63 -6.75 13.72
N GLY A 678 -34.24 -7.92 13.94
CA GLY A 678 -35.31 -8.44 13.07
C GLY A 678 -34.89 -9.65 12.22
N GLY A 679 -33.72 -10.25 12.48
CA GLY A 679 -33.25 -11.46 11.82
C GLY A 679 -32.47 -11.21 10.53
N GLU A 680 -31.87 -10.03 10.35
CA GLU A 680 -31.06 -9.72 9.18
C GLU A 680 -29.74 -10.52 9.18
N THR A 681 -29.24 -10.82 7.99
CA THR A 681 -27.90 -11.41 7.83
C THR A 681 -26.86 -10.30 7.76
N LEU A 682 -26.04 -10.21 8.79
CA LEU A 682 -25.01 -9.18 8.95
C LEU A 682 -23.61 -9.75 8.71
N PRO A 683 -22.65 -8.92 8.28
CA PRO A 683 -21.28 -9.34 8.08
C PRO A 683 -20.57 -9.60 9.42
N PHE A 684 -19.70 -10.60 9.44
CA PHE A 684 -18.69 -10.79 10.47
C PHE A 684 -17.31 -10.65 9.84
N GLY A 685 -16.35 -10.07 10.57
CA GLY A 685 -14.99 -9.90 10.07
C GLY A 685 -13.93 -9.91 11.16
N VAL A 686 -12.71 -10.21 10.72
CA VAL A 686 -11.51 -10.32 11.56
C VAL A 686 -10.46 -9.32 11.09
N THR A 687 -9.57 -8.91 11.99
CA THR A 687 -8.40 -8.12 11.62
C THR A 687 -7.15 -8.99 11.74
N LEU A 688 -6.39 -9.04 10.66
CA LEU A 688 -5.03 -9.59 10.64
C LEU A 688 -4.06 -8.45 10.91
N LEU A 689 -3.29 -8.52 11.99
CA LEU A 689 -2.35 -7.49 12.42
C LEU A 689 -0.91 -7.99 12.32
N GLY A 690 0.00 -7.13 11.89
CA GLY A 690 1.44 -7.39 11.83
C GLY A 690 2.24 -6.30 12.54
N ALA A 691 3.49 -6.59 12.88
CA ALA A 691 4.41 -5.58 13.39
C ALA A 691 4.63 -4.43 12.39
N SER A 692 5.17 -3.32 12.90
CA SER A 692 5.65 -2.18 12.11
C SER A 692 6.49 -2.63 10.91
N GLY A 693 6.09 -2.19 9.72
CA GLY A 693 6.69 -2.56 8.46
C GLY A 693 6.22 -3.91 7.91
N ARG A 694 5.41 -4.73 8.55
CA ARG A 694 5.01 -6.04 7.98
C ARG A 694 3.80 -6.00 7.05
N ASP A 695 3.39 -4.82 6.57
CA ASP A 695 2.20 -4.59 5.75
C ASP A 695 2.06 -5.60 4.60
N GLY A 696 3.10 -5.73 3.76
CA GLY A 696 3.13 -6.65 2.63
C GLY A 696 2.88 -8.10 3.04
N ARG A 697 3.50 -8.54 4.15
CA ARG A 697 3.29 -9.90 4.66
C ARG A 697 1.87 -10.13 5.16
N VAL A 698 1.28 -9.14 5.82
CA VAL A 698 -0.13 -9.20 6.26
C VAL A 698 -1.06 -9.27 5.04
N PHE A 699 -0.79 -8.51 3.97
CA PHE A 699 -1.54 -8.63 2.71
C PHE A 699 -1.45 -10.02 2.10
N ASP A 700 -0.26 -10.65 2.09
CA ASP A 700 -0.10 -11.98 1.51
C ASP A 700 -0.93 -13.04 2.26
N ILE A 701 -0.89 -13.00 3.60
CA ILE A 701 -1.66 -13.91 4.46
C ILE A 701 -3.17 -13.61 4.34
N ALA A 702 -3.57 -12.34 4.38
CA ALA A 702 -4.98 -11.94 4.24
C ALA A 702 -5.57 -12.34 2.89
N ARG A 703 -4.79 -12.27 1.80
CA ARG A 703 -5.21 -12.73 0.47
C ARG A 703 -5.46 -14.24 0.45
N GLU A 704 -4.59 -15.03 1.09
CA GLU A 704 -4.80 -16.48 1.18
C GLU A 704 -5.99 -16.83 2.09
N PHE A 705 -6.18 -16.08 3.17
CA PHE A 705 -7.39 -16.18 4.00
C PHE A 705 -8.65 -15.92 3.17
N GLU A 706 -8.70 -14.81 2.40
CA GLU A 706 -9.82 -14.43 1.54
C GLU A 706 -10.15 -15.53 0.50
N ARG A 707 -9.12 -16.17 -0.09
CA ARG A 707 -9.27 -17.26 -1.08
C ARG A 707 -9.66 -18.60 -0.48
N THR A 708 -9.27 -18.87 0.77
CA THR A 708 -9.61 -20.10 1.48
C THR A 708 -11.06 -20.04 1.93
N LYS A 709 -11.90 -21.01 1.57
CA LYS A 709 -13.31 -21.07 1.98
C LYS A 709 -13.47 -21.96 3.19
#